data_AF-A0A9Q1C6G1-F1
#
_entry.id   AF-A0A9Q1C6G1-F1
#
_cell.length_a   1.000
_cell.length_b   1.000
_cell.length_c   1.000
_cell.angle_alpha   90.00
_cell.angle_beta   90.00
_cell.angle_gamma   90.00
#
_symmetry.space_group_name_H-M   'P 1'
#
loop_
_entity.id
_entity.type
_entity.pdbx_description
1 polymer ?
#
loop_
_entity_poly.entity_id
_entity_poly.type
_entity_poly.pdbx_seq_one_letter_code
_entity_poly.pdbx_strand_id
1 'polypeptide(L)'
;MSDTNVNLYPHVVSISLNNLYLFTLTCKHTDPLSPKNVEVALQDILTRHHINKAHVNVCSVIKTLGSKLKFMHRQLRNVKRSGFKRDALFKKWKQTTYNLTIQHCTGSPTKQALKVVKEELADTQCMVKNTQQQLAQAQEENAELKRKFDRLTNLTKKKLGERGRAKRKLNYSYAQKLRHKKQKIDMISSAMLDASSDSWKPISFKFMDEFHEEVVICLDTEKEIPKKYSDEDIDNLIFVLDQYNIPDRGYHELAQSKSSILPSAGKVIKRRHSLNAGIDIKEISGECPGVYTSLTDSLILKLSEPKRANLLNDGVVRIKLSGDGTRITCKQQFVNLSYTLVDEAVSMSEHGNYLLAIAKCKEDNASIKSAVRDLIQEFDTLSCVIIHGKEVKIDKYLGGDLKYLNQIVGIAGFASKFSCLWCHCGSDERFDMSKSWSMIDTNMGARTIEEIIQCSHKRANDPLKYNCVEEPVFRSVPIYKVIPDTLHLCLRISDQLVGHIISYLRKMDNIEKCSVTKKKLLTSKHIHRFENFIHDVVGIYDWKFYVSKDGKLEYRSFRGPEHRKLLENIDLDILIPSHPKLLELKKLWRDFPLLMSEMDKHLSEVQVVNFQTSAKKWVDLYYQANCSTDITPYMHVLAFHLPEAMKLHGNVSHFCQQGLEKVNDLVTKWYHRSTNFGRNAMGQIMAKQYRLHLLADRCTRKKKWSTQCSICKRKGHNKRSCGQKEE
;
A
#
# COMPACT_ATOMS: atom_id res chain seq x y z
N MET A 1 73.66 19.81 20.06
CA MET A 1 74.68 19.26 19.15
C MET A 1 74.34 19.68 17.73
N SER A 2 75.39 20.09 17.01
CA SER A 2 75.52 20.28 15.56
C SER A 2 74.65 21.33 14.85
N ASP A 3 75.36 22.37 14.41
CA ASP A 3 75.03 23.33 13.37
C ASP A 3 74.38 22.71 12.12
N THR A 4 73.30 23.32 11.66
CA THR A 4 72.99 23.42 10.23
C THR A 4 72.66 24.86 9.91
N ASN A 5 73.61 25.51 9.27
CA ASN A 5 73.52 26.82 8.64
C ASN A 5 72.46 26.75 7.53
N VAL A 6 71.18 27.04 7.85
CA VAL A 6 70.12 27.15 6.85
C VAL A 6 70.13 28.58 6.31
N ASN A 7 70.54 28.71 5.05
CA ASN A 7 70.44 29.93 4.25
C ASN A 7 69.07 30.63 4.47
N LEU A 8 69.10 31.76 5.19
CA LEU A 8 67.95 32.64 5.41
C LEU A 8 67.55 33.32 4.10
N TYR A 9 66.65 32.70 3.33
CA TYR A 9 65.93 33.39 2.27
C TYR A 9 64.73 34.16 2.89
N PRO A 10 64.61 35.49 2.67
CA PRO A 10 63.49 36.25 3.22
C PRO A 10 62.15 35.78 2.64
N HIS A 11 61.14 35.60 3.49
CA HIS A 11 59.81 35.06 3.13
C HIS A 11 59.05 35.86 2.06
N VAL A 12 59.47 37.11 1.84
CA VAL A 12 58.93 38.02 0.85
C VAL A 12 60.10 38.71 0.17
N VAL A 13 60.21 38.55 -1.15
CA VAL A 13 61.20 39.22 -1.98
C VAL A 13 60.48 40.28 -2.80
N SER A 14 60.86 41.55 -2.64
CA SER A 14 60.31 42.64 -3.46
C SER A 14 61.29 43.00 -4.57
N ILE A 15 60.89 42.85 -5.82
CA ILE A 15 61.69 43.18 -6.99
C ILE A 15 61.20 44.48 -7.59
N SER A 16 62.07 45.47 -7.70
CA SER A 16 61.75 46.72 -8.41
C SER A 16 61.99 46.55 -9.91
N LEU A 17 60.90 46.56 -10.69
CA LEU A 17 60.93 46.38 -12.13
C LEU A 17 60.62 47.69 -12.83
N ASN A 18 61.40 48.08 -13.83
CA ASN A 18 61.06 49.23 -14.66
C ASN A 18 59.74 48.99 -15.40
N ASN A 19 58.80 49.96 -15.36
CA ASN A 19 57.48 49.78 -15.99
C ASN A 19 57.59 49.56 -17.51
N LEU A 20 58.51 50.26 -18.19
CA LEU A 20 58.71 50.08 -19.63
C LEU A 20 59.22 48.67 -19.94
N TYR A 21 60.16 48.16 -19.14
CA TYR A 21 60.66 46.79 -19.26
C TYR A 21 59.56 45.74 -19.04
N LEU A 22 58.74 45.91 -18.00
CA LEU A 22 57.65 45.00 -17.71
C LEU A 22 56.63 44.93 -18.86
N PHE A 23 56.37 46.06 -19.50
CA PHE A 23 55.45 46.14 -20.65
C PHE A 23 56.02 45.45 -21.91
N THR A 24 57.32 45.63 -22.20
CA THR A 24 57.93 45.04 -23.40
C THR A 24 58.03 43.52 -23.36
N LEU A 25 58.07 42.91 -22.16
CA LEU A 25 58.08 41.46 -21.99
C LEU A 25 56.85 40.76 -22.55
N THR A 26 55.68 41.41 -22.51
CA THR A 26 54.41 40.80 -22.94
C THR A 26 53.98 41.23 -24.34
N CYS A 27 54.41 42.41 -24.80
CA CYS A 27 54.06 42.96 -26.12
C CYS A 27 54.66 42.23 -27.32
N LYS A 28 55.56 41.27 -27.12
CA LYS A 28 56.11 40.43 -28.20
C LYS A 28 55.15 39.33 -28.66
N HIS A 29 54.02 39.13 -27.97
CA HIS A 29 53.07 38.06 -28.24
C HIS A 29 51.74 38.58 -28.79
N THR A 30 51.06 37.77 -29.60
CA THR A 30 49.79 38.09 -30.26
C THR A 30 48.64 38.38 -29.28
N ASP A 31 48.62 37.72 -28.11
CA ASP A 31 47.74 38.06 -26.98
C ASP A 31 48.56 38.31 -25.70
N PRO A 32 48.94 39.57 -25.40
CA PRO A 32 49.85 39.91 -24.30
C PRO A 32 49.24 39.68 -22.90
N LEU A 33 47.92 39.50 -22.78
CA LEU A 33 47.22 39.36 -21.49
C LEU A 33 46.79 37.92 -21.19
N SER A 34 47.11 36.96 -22.07
CA SER A 34 46.82 35.54 -21.82
C SER A 34 47.59 35.04 -20.57
N PRO A 35 46.98 34.17 -19.74
CA PRO A 35 47.63 33.64 -18.54
C PRO A 35 48.99 32.98 -18.85
N LYS A 36 49.09 32.30 -19.99
CA LYS A 36 50.31 31.62 -20.46
C LYS A 36 51.45 32.61 -20.75
N ASN A 37 51.14 33.76 -21.34
CA ASN A 37 52.16 34.78 -21.65
C ASN A 37 52.57 35.59 -20.41
N VAL A 38 51.65 35.80 -19.46
CA VAL A 38 52.00 36.39 -18.15
C VAL A 38 52.90 35.44 -17.35
N GLU A 39 52.69 34.13 -17.46
CA GLU A 39 53.57 33.13 -16.84
C GLU A 39 54.96 33.11 -17.47
N VAL A 40 55.06 33.22 -18.81
CA VAL A 40 56.37 33.35 -19.51
C VAL A 40 57.11 34.60 -19.05
N ALA A 41 56.43 35.75 -18.93
CA ALA A 41 57.03 36.98 -18.43
C ALA A 41 57.49 36.83 -16.96
N LEU A 42 56.73 36.12 -16.12
CA LEU A 42 57.14 35.81 -14.75
C LEU A 42 58.38 34.90 -14.74
N GLN A 43 58.47 33.91 -15.63
CA GLN A 43 59.63 33.02 -15.72
C GLN A 43 60.91 33.78 -16.07
N ASP A 44 60.84 34.75 -17.00
CA ASP A 44 61.98 35.59 -17.37
C ASP A 44 62.44 36.49 -16.21
N ILE A 45 61.48 37.09 -15.47
CA ILE A 45 61.76 37.88 -14.27
C ILE A 45 62.43 37.02 -13.19
N LEU A 46 61.91 35.81 -12.92
CA LEU A 46 62.49 34.92 -11.91
C LEU A 46 63.91 34.47 -12.30
N THR A 47 64.14 34.18 -13.58
CA THR A 47 65.45 33.75 -14.09
C THR A 47 66.48 34.86 -13.98
N ARG A 48 66.14 36.09 -14.37
CA ARG A 48 67.05 37.26 -14.29
C ARG A 48 67.42 37.65 -12.87
N HIS A 49 66.56 37.36 -11.90
CA HIS A 49 66.81 37.66 -10.49
C HIS A 49 67.29 36.44 -9.69
N HIS A 50 67.66 35.35 -10.36
CA HIS A 50 68.15 34.11 -9.75
C HIS A 50 67.22 33.51 -8.68
N ILE A 51 65.91 33.60 -8.89
CA ILE A 51 64.89 33.08 -7.97
C ILE A 51 64.36 31.73 -8.50
N ASN A 52 64.46 30.69 -7.67
CA ASN A 52 63.95 29.36 -8.02
C ASN A 52 62.41 29.34 -8.01
N LYS A 53 61.79 28.94 -9.14
CA LYS A 53 60.33 28.85 -9.30
C LYS A 53 59.67 27.93 -8.27
N ALA A 54 60.34 26.85 -7.86
CA ALA A 54 59.80 25.87 -6.90
C ALA A 54 59.43 26.50 -5.54
N HIS A 55 60.06 27.63 -5.23
CA HIS A 55 59.96 28.33 -3.96
C HIS A 55 58.96 29.49 -3.98
N VAL A 56 58.24 29.71 -5.09
CA VAL A 56 57.35 30.86 -5.29
C VAL A 56 55.89 30.43 -5.35
N ASN A 57 55.00 31.19 -4.72
CA ASN A 57 53.56 31.05 -4.95
C ASN A 57 53.18 31.63 -6.32
N VAL A 58 53.42 30.84 -7.37
CA VAL A 58 53.27 31.23 -8.78
C VAL A 58 51.86 31.76 -9.07
N CYS A 59 50.81 31.12 -8.53
CA CYS A 59 49.42 31.51 -8.77
C CYS A 59 49.09 32.93 -8.24
N SER A 60 49.58 33.27 -7.05
CA SER A 60 49.36 34.60 -6.46
C SER A 60 50.10 35.69 -7.24
N VAL A 61 51.35 35.42 -7.62
CA VAL A 61 52.20 36.38 -8.33
C VAL A 61 51.68 36.63 -9.75
N ILE A 62 51.21 35.59 -10.46
CA ILE A 62 50.58 35.74 -11.79
C ILE A 62 49.34 36.65 -11.73
N LYS A 63 48.48 36.51 -10.71
CA LYS A 63 47.30 37.38 -10.57
C LYS A 63 47.68 38.85 -10.38
N THR A 64 48.65 39.12 -9.52
CA THR A 64 49.10 40.49 -9.21
C THR A 64 49.79 41.11 -10.43
N LEU A 65 50.71 40.37 -11.07
CA LEU A 65 51.42 40.80 -12.28
C LEU A 65 50.45 41.03 -13.44
N GLY A 66 49.53 40.11 -13.67
CA GLY A 66 48.50 40.21 -14.69
C GLY A 66 47.58 41.42 -14.48
N SER A 67 47.25 41.76 -13.23
CA SER A 67 46.44 42.94 -12.92
C SER A 67 47.18 44.25 -13.24
N LYS A 68 48.48 44.33 -12.93
CA LYS A 68 49.33 45.48 -13.28
C LYS A 68 49.45 45.63 -14.81
N LEU A 69 49.70 44.54 -15.53
CA LEU A 69 49.78 44.55 -17.00
C LEU A 69 48.46 44.97 -17.65
N LYS A 70 47.32 44.45 -17.16
CA LYS A 70 45.98 44.89 -17.61
C LYS A 70 45.78 46.39 -17.44
N PHE A 71 46.19 46.94 -16.29
CA PHE A 71 46.13 48.38 -16.06
C PHE A 71 46.99 49.18 -17.05
N MET A 72 48.21 48.73 -17.32
CA MET A 72 49.10 49.40 -18.28
C MET A 72 48.56 49.34 -19.72
N HIS A 73 48.06 48.19 -20.17
CA HIS A 73 47.41 48.07 -21.48
C HIS A 73 46.11 48.90 -21.58
N ARG A 74 45.38 49.10 -20.47
CA ARG A 74 44.23 50.00 -20.41
C ARG A 74 44.66 51.46 -20.55
N GLN A 75 45.73 51.87 -19.84
CA GLN A 75 46.26 53.23 -19.98
C GLN A 75 46.71 53.51 -21.42
N LEU A 76 47.38 52.56 -22.08
CA LEU A 76 47.78 52.73 -23.48
C LEU A 76 46.59 52.78 -24.43
N ARG A 77 45.56 51.95 -24.24
CA ARG A 77 44.32 51.99 -25.05
C ARG A 77 43.60 53.33 -24.96
N ASN A 78 43.65 53.99 -23.80
CA ASN A 78 43.00 55.28 -23.58
C ASN A 78 43.75 56.46 -24.24
N VAL A 79 44.96 56.25 -24.78
CA VAL A 79 45.74 57.27 -25.51
C VAL A 79 45.66 56.96 -27.01
N LYS A 80 45.20 57.93 -27.83
CA LYS A 80 45.04 57.76 -29.29
C LYS A 80 46.36 57.34 -29.97
N ARG A 81 46.25 56.55 -31.06
CA ARG A 81 47.32 55.69 -31.63
C ARG A 81 48.64 56.37 -32.05
N SER A 82 48.70 57.68 -32.25
CA SER A 82 49.94 58.43 -32.53
C SER A 82 49.88 59.86 -31.98
N GLY A 83 50.94 60.30 -31.29
CA GLY A 83 51.08 61.67 -30.79
C GLY A 83 51.74 61.81 -29.41
N PHE A 84 52.20 63.03 -29.13
CA PHE A 84 52.96 63.49 -27.94
C PHE A 84 52.56 62.86 -26.59
N LYS A 85 51.27 62.58 -26.38
CA LYS A 85 50.76 61.95 -25.15
C LYS A 85 51.21 60.50 -24.96
N ARG A 86 51.41 59.74 -26.04
CA ARG A 86 51.91 58.36 -26.00
C ARG A 86 53.40 58.33 -25.66
N ASP A 87 54.18 59.25 -26.23
CA ASP A 87 55.60 59.40 -25.94
C ASP A 87 55.83 59.91 -24.51
N ALA A 88 54.99 60.82 -24.03
CA ALA A 88 54.98 61.24 -22.63
C ALA A 88 54.67 60.07 -21.67
N LEU A 89 53.74 59.18 -22.03
CA LEU A 89 53.42 57.99 -21.24
C LEU A 89 54.59 56.99 -21.21
N PHE A 90 55.24 56.73 -22.34
CA PHE A 90 56.42 55.87 -22.37
C PHE A 90 57.62 56.49 -21.65
N LYS A 91 57.82 57.81 -21.75
CA LYS A 91 58.85 58.54 -20.97
C LYS A 91 58.58 58.43 -19.47
N LYS A 92 57.31 58.53 -19.06
CA LYS A 92 56.88 58.29 -17.67
C LYS A 92 57.12 56.84 -17.22
N TRP A 93 56.83 55.86 -18.06
CA TRP A 93 57.09 54.45 -17.74
C TRP A 93 58.58 54.13 -17.69
N LYS A 94 59.41 54.80 -18.50
CA LYS A 94 60.88 54.68 -18.43
C LYS A 94 61.43 55.20 -17.10
N GLN A 95 60.77 56.19 -16.49
CA GLN A 95 61.20 56.81 -15.23
C GLN A 95 60.53 56.23 -13.98
N THR A 96 59.57 55.30 -14.12
CA THR A 96 58.83 54.74 -12.98
C THR A 96 59.08 53.26 -12.84
N THR A 97 59.24 52.79 -11.61
CA THR A 97 59.37 51.38 -11.28
C THR A 97 58.09 50.84 -10.64
N TYR A 98 57.92 49.54 -10.72
CA TYR A 98 56.87 48.78 -10.07
C TYR A 98 57.52 47.72 -9.18
N ASN A 99 57.20 47.76 -7.90
CA ASN A 99 57.70 46.80 -6.93
C ASN A 99 56.79 45.57 -6.93
N LEU A 100 57.26 44.48 -7.53
CA LEU A 100 56.58 43.20 -7.53
C LEU A 100 56.98 42.43 -6.26
N THR A 101 56.01 42.17 -5.40
CA THR A 101 56.19 41.39 -4.18
C THR A 101 56.00 39.90 -4.47
N ILE A 102 57.06 39.12 -4.31
CA ILE A 102 57.08 37.66 -4.50
C ILE A 102 57.06 36.99 -3.14
N GLN A 103 56.06 36.14 -2.92
CA GLN A 103 55.87 35.40 -1.66
C GLN A 103 56.38 33.97 -1.81
N HIS A 104 57.13 33.50 -0.82
CA HIS A 104 57.62 32.13 -0.78
C HIS A 104 56.46 31.13 -0.54
N CYS A 105 56.50 29.95 -1.16
CA CYS A 105 55.40 28.96 -1.07
C CYS A 105 55.29 28.30 0.32
N THR A 106 56.38 28.21 1.08
CA THR A 106 56.40 27.82 2.49
C THR A 106 56.45 29.08 3.37
N GLY A 107 55.31 29.46 3.95
CA GLY A 107 55.18 30.62 4.85
C GLY A 107 56.13 30.56 6.06
N SER A 108 56.38 31.70 6.72
CA SER A 108 57.46 31.86 7.70
C SER A 108 57.43 30.86 8.88
N PRO A 109 58.59 30.52 9.48
CA PRO A 109 58.69 29.73 10.72
C PRO A 109 57.83 30.29 11.86
N THR A 110 57.57 31.59 11.84
CA THR A 110 56.69 32.29 12.78
C THR A 110 55.22 31.88 12.65
N LYS A 111 54.73 31.50 11.46
CA LYS A 111 53.33 31.05 11.28
C LYS A 111 53.08 29.64 11.79
N GLN A 112 54.11 28.80 11.85
CA GLN A 112 54.00 27.45 12.41
C GLN A 112 54.04 27.50 13.94
N ALA A 113 54.90 28.35 14.52
CA ALA A 113 54.90 28.64 15.96
C ALA A 113 53.62 29.36 16.42
N LEU A 114 53.12 30.36 15.67
CA LEU A 114 51.86 31.04 16.02
C LEU A 114 50.62 30.18 15.84
N LYS A 115 50.65 29.15 14.99
CA LYS A 115 49.49 28.25 14.80
C LYS A 115 49.36 27.31 15.99
N VAL A 116 50.47 26.72 16.44
CA VAL A 116 50.51 25.91 17.66
C VAL A 116 50.10 26.74 18.88
N VAL A 117 50.67 27.94 19.05
CA VAL A 117 50.33 28.81 20.19
C VAL A 117 48.88 29.33 20.10
N LYS A 118 48.32 29.56 18.91
CA LYS A 118 46.91 29.98 18.77
C LYS A 118 45.93 28.82 18.96
N GLU A 119 46.28 27.61 18.56
CA GLU A 119 45.47 26.41 18.79
C GLU A 119 45.46 26.09 20.30
N GLU A 120 46.61 26.13 20.96
CA GLU A 120 46.69 25.99 22.43
C GLU A 120 46.00 27.13 23.18
N LEU A 121 46.11 28.38 22.73
CA LEU A 121 45.39 29.50 23.36
C LEU A 121 43.87 29.39 23.13
N ALA A 122 43.42 28.92 21.95
CA ALA A 122 42.01 28.73 21.66
C ALA A 122 41.40 27.57 22.46
N ASP A 123 42.14 26.47 22.63
CA ASP A 123 41.71 25.33 23.45
C ASP A 123 41.69 25.71 24.93
N THR A 124 42.70 26.44 25.42
CA THR A 124 42.70 26.95 26.79
C THR A 124 41.60 27.98 27.01
N GLN A 125 41.31 28.86 26.04
CA GLN A 125 40.19 29.80 26.12
C GLN A 125 38.84 29.10 26.07
N CYS A 126 38.70 28.03 25.28
CA CYS A 126 37.49 27.20 25.23
C CYS A 126 37.27 26.50 26.57
N MET A 127 38.33 25.91 27.16
CA MET A 127 38.26 25.31 28.49
C MET A 127 37.95 26.35 29.56
N VAL A 128 38.63 27.51 29.59
CA VAL A 128 38.33 28.57 30.55
C VAL A 128 36.90 29.08 30.40
N LYS A 129 36.39 29.21 29.17
CA LYS A 129 35.02 29.64 28.92
C LYS A 129 34.00 28.59 29.38
N ASN A 130 34.26 27.31 29.12
CA ASN A 130 33.43 26.20 29.63
C ASN A 130 33.47 26.12 31.16
N THR A 131 34.64 26.26 31.77
CA THR A 131 34.79 26.26 33.24
C THR A 131 34.16 27.50 33.86
N GLN A 132 34.23 28.67 33.21
CA GLN A 132 33.51 29.88 33.64
C GLN A 132 31.99 29.73 33.46
N GLN A 133 31.53 29.05 32.41
CA GLN A 133 30.12 28.74 32.22
C GLN A 133 29.63 27.75 33.27
N GLN A 134 30.42 26.72 33.58
CA GLN A 134 30.15 25.77 34.67
C GLN A 134 30.20 26.45 36.04
N LEU A 135 31.13 27.39 36.27
CA LEU A 135 31.20 28.15 37.52
C LEU A 135 30.02 29.11 37.64
N ALA A 136 29.63 29.79 36.56
CA ALA A 136 28.45 30.65 36.53
C ALA A 136 27.16 29.84 36.75
N GLN A 137 27.05 28.68 36.12
CA GLN A 137 25.94 27.75 36.31
C GLN A 137 25.93 27.20 37.75
N ALA A 138 27.07 26.80 38.30
CA ALA A 138 27.18 26.34 39.68
C ALA A 138 26.93 27.47 40.69
N GLN A 139 27.28 28.72 40.37
CA GLN A 139 26.98 29.90 41.18
C GLN A 139 25.49 30.26 41.10
N GLU A 140 24.86 30.10 39.93
CA GLU A 140 23.41 30.27 39.75
C GLU A 140 22.64 29.17 40.47
N GLU A 141 23.08 27.91 40.37
CA GLU A 141 22.55 26.78 41.11
C GLU A 141 22.76 26.94 42.62
N ASN A 142 23.92 27.42 43.07
CA ASN A 142 24.14 27.74 44.48
C ASN A 142 23.29 28.92 44.94
N ALA A 143 23.10 29.95 44.12
CA ALA A 143 22.21 31.07 44.42
C ALA A 143 20.75 30.63 44.46
N GLU A 144 20.36 29.69 43.59
CA GLU A 144 19.03 29.09 43.58
C GLU A 144 18.83 28.17 44.79
N LEU A 145 19.83 27.36 45.15
CA LEU A 145 19.85 26.56 46.38
C LEU A 145 19.79 27.46 47.62
N LYS A 146 20.51 28.59 47.65
CA LYS A 146 20.40 29.59 48.72
C LYS A 146 19.01 30.21 48.76
N ARG A 147 18.42 30.57 47.60
CA ARG A 147 17.03 31.06 47.50
C ARG A 147 16.00 30.00 47.90
N LYS A 148 16.27 28.72 47.65
CA LYS A 148 15.43 27.57 48.05
C LYS A 148 15.56 27.32 49.56
N PHE A 149 16.77 27.39 50.09
CA PHE A 149 17.06 27.34 51.51
C PHE A 149 16.37 28.50 52.22
N ASP A 150 16.58 29.76 51.79
CA ASP A 150 15.89 30.94 52.32
C ASP A 150 14.36 30.85 52.17
N ARG A 151 13.83 30.23 51.11
CA ARG A 151 12.40 29.94 50.98
C ARG A 151 11.93 28.90 51.97
N LEU A 152 12.70 27.84 52.22
CA LEU A 152 12.42 26.83 53.25
C LEU A 152 12.47 27.44 54.65
N THR A 153 13.45 28.30 54.95
CA THR A 153 13.57 29.04 56.21
C THR A 153 12.46 30.09 56.39
N ASN A 154 11.93 30.64 55.28
CA ASN A 154 10.78 31.54 55.29
C ASN A 154 9.43 30.79 55.31
N LEU A 155 9.36 29.56 54.80
CA LEU A 155 8.19 28.68 54.88
C LEU A 155 7.98 28.15 56.31
N THR A 156 9.06 27.91 57.05
CA THR A 156 8.99 27.61 58.50
C THR A 156 8.65 28.83 59.35
N LYS A 157 8.80 30.06 58.83
CA LYS A 157 8.48 31.32 59.54
C LYS A 157 7.20 32.04 59.07
N LYS A 158 6.55 31.61 57.99
CA LYS A 158 5.31 32.26 57.50
C LYS A 158 4.08 31.72 58.22
N LYS A 159 3.52 32.53 59.13
CA LYS A 159 2.11 32.43 59.53
C LYS A 159 1.23 32.42 58.28
N LEU A 160 0.31 31.45 58.21
CA LEU A 160 -0.70 31.29 57.16
C LEU A 160 -1.50 32.60 56.99
N GLY A 161 -1.18 33.35 55.94
CA GLY A 161 -2.00 34.46 55.47
C GLY A 161 -3.06 33.94 54.51
N GLU A 162 -4.33 34.18 54.85
CA GLU A 162 -5.49 33.83 54.04
C GLU A 162 -5.46 34.54 52.68
N ARG A 163 -5.40 33.78 51.57
CA ARG A 163 -5.76 34.30 50.24
C ARG A 163 -6.44 33.23 49.38
N GLY A 164 -7.72 33.50 49.08
CA GLY A 164 -8.39 33.15 47.81
C GLY A 164 -8.97 31.74 47.68
N ARG A 165 -10.28 31.67 47.41
CA ARG A 165 -11.08 30.45 47.25
C ARG A 165 -10.68 29.68 45.97
N ALA A 166 -9.67 28.83 46.04
CA ALA A 166 -9.40 27.83 45.01
C ALA A 166 -10.58 26.83 44.94
N LYS A 167 -11.05 26.49 43.73
CA LYS A 167 -12.13 25.50 43.51
C LYS A 167 -11.82 24.22 44.30
N ARG A 168 -12.80 23.75 45.10
CA ARG A 168 -12.67 22.52 45.91
C ARG A 168 -12.33 21.33 44.98
N LYS A 169 -11.17 20.70 45.21
CA LYS A 169 -10.63 19.55 44.43
C LYS A 169 -11.50 18.28 44.47
N LEU A 170 -12.56 18.27 45.26
CA LEU A 170 -13.56 17.19 45.33
C LEU A 170 -14.27 16.94 43.97
N ASN A 171 -14.35 17.94 43.09
CA ASN A 171 -15.08 17.87 41.81
C ASN A 171 -14.26 17.37 40.60
N TYR A 172 -13.06 16.80 40.80
CA TYR A 172 -12.27 16.24 39.69
C TYR A 172 -12.86 14.94 39.16
N SER A 173 -12.76 14.74 37.84
CA SER A 173 -13.08 13.43 37.24
C SER A 173 -12.11 12.36 37.74
N TYR A 174 -12.52 11.09 37.73
CA TYR A 174 -11.69 9.99 38.23
C TYR A 174 -10.31 9.94 37.55
N ALA A 175 -10.25 10.18 36.23
CA ALA A 175 -8.99 10.25 35.48
C ALA A 175 -8.10 11.46 35.87
N GLN A 176 -8.70 12.59 36.26
CA GLN A 176 -7.95 13.74 36.78
C GLN A 176 -7.40 13.46 38.19
N LYS A 177 -8.18 12.79 39.04
CA LYS A 177 -7.73 12.36 40.37
C LYS A 177 -6.52 11.42 40.27
N LEU A 178 -6.56 10.43 39.37
CA LEU A 178 -5.45 9.50 39.14
C LEU A 178 -4.18 10.20 38.62
N ARG A 179 -4.30 11.13 37.68
CA ARG A 179 -3.14 11.90 37.17
C ARG A 179 -2.48 12.75 38.25
N HIS A 180 -3.27 13.44 39.06
CA HIS A 180 -2.73 14.21 40.18
C HIS A 180 -2.09 13.32 41.26
N LYS A 181 -2.69 12.16 41.55
CA LYS A 181 -2.12 11.17 42.47
C LYS A 181 -0.76 10.67 41.97
N LYS A 182 -0.66 10.30 40.68
CA LYS A 182 0.61 9.90 40.05
C LYS A 182 1.66 11.01 40.09
N GLN A 183 1.30 12.24 39.72
CA GLN A 183 2.23 13.36 39.72
C GLN A 183 2.78 13.68 41.12
N LYS A 184 1.96 13.54 42.18
CA LYS A 184 2.42 13.67 43.57
C LYS A 184 3.33 12.53 43.99
N ILE A 185 2.99 11.28 43.62
CA ILE A 185 3.83 10.11 43.90
C ILE A 185 5.21 10.28 43.24
N ASP A 186 5.26 10.71 41.98
CA ASP A 186 6.50 10.94 41.25
C ASP A 186 7.34 12.05 41.90
N MET A 187 6.70 13.14 42.33
CA MET A 187 7.36 14.26 43.00
C MET A 187 7.96 13.85 44.37
N ILE A 188 7.22 13.07 45.16
CA ILE A 188 7.69 12.58 46.48
C ILE A 188 8.82 11.55 46.29
N SER A 189 8.68 10.66 45.31
CA SER A 189 9.70 9.64 45.01
C SER A 189 11.01 10.28 44.56
N SER A 190 10.95 11.32 43.72
CA SER A 190 12.14 12.08 43.29
C SER A 190 12.80 12.80 44.46
N ALA A 191 12.04 13.51 45.29
CA ALA A 191 12.59 14.22 46.44
C ALA A 191 13.23 13.29 47.49
N MET A 192 12.77 12.04 47.59
CA MET A 192 13.32 11.03 48.49
C MET A 192 14.58 10.38 47.94
N LEU A 193 14.66 10.14 46.62
CA LEU A 193 15.89 9.70 45.96
C LEU A 193 17.00 10.76 46.13
N ASP A 194 16.63 12.03 45.97
CA ASP A 194 17.54 13.17 46.15
C ASP A 194 18.00 13.34 47.61
N ALA A 195 17.20 12.87 48.58
CA ALA A 195 17.53 12.91 50.02
C ALA A 195 18.27 11.64 50.52
N SER A 196 18.43 10.63 49.67
CA SER A 196 19.13 9.39 50.05
C SER A 196 20.65 9.60 50.08
N SER A 197 21.32 9.05 51.09
CA SER A 197 22.79 9.02 51.20
C SER A 197 23.29 7.57 51.20
N ASP A 198 24.59 7.37 50.95
CA ASP A 198 25.19 6.03 50.82
C ASP A 198 24.96 5.10 52.04
N SER A 199 24.56 5.65 53.20
CA SER A 199 24.35 4.90 54.44
C SER A 199 22.88 4.57 54.75
N TRP A 200 21.90 5.23 54.14
CA TRP A 200 20.47 5.01 54.41
C TRP A 200 19.64 5.05 53.13
N LYS A 201 19.08 3.91 52.73
CA LYS A 201 18.15 3.80 51.60
C LYS A 201 16.72 3.57 52.10
N PRO A 202 15.78 4.47 51.80
CA PRO A 202 14.37 4.26 52.16
C PRO A 202 13.78 3.13 51.32
N ILE A 203 13.20 2.12 51.98
CA ILE A 203 12.66 0.90 51.34
C ILE A 203 11.18 1.05 50.97
N SER A 204 10.38 1.66 51.86
CA SER A 204 8.99 2.03 51.58
C SER A 204 8.52 3.19 52.45
N PHE A 205 7.49 3.90 51.99
CA PHE A 205 6.89 5.03 52.68
C PHE A 205 5.37 4.91 52.70
N LYS A 206 4.75 5.15 53.86
CA LYS A 206 3.30 5.13 54.04
C LYS A 206 2.81 6.50 54.44
N PHE A 207 1.77 6.99 53.76
CA PHE A 207 1.09 8.22 54.15
C PHE A 207 -0.37 8.21 53.71
N MET A 208 -1.20 9.00 54.38
CA MET A 208 -2.59 9.20 54.00
C MET A 208 -2.68 10.28 52.94
N ASP A 209 -3.30 9.98 51.81
CA ASP A 209 -3.51 10.98 50.77
C ASP A 209 -4.60 11.99 51.14
N GLU A 210 -4.81 12.99 50.27
CA GLU A 210 -5.79 14.07 50.50
C GLU A 210 -7.26 13.59 50.53
N PHE A 211 -7.50 12.29 50.32
CA PHE A 211 -8.79 11.61 50.43
C PHE A 211 -8.87 10.65 51.62
N HIS A 212 -7.90 10.69 52.54
CA HIS A 212 -7.78 9.79 53.69
C HIS A 212 -7.66 8.31 53.29
N GLU A 213 -7.06 8.01 52.14
CA GLU A 213 -6.66 6.64 51.82
C GLU A 213 -5.17 6.43 52.11
N GLU A 214 -4.84 5.28 52.70
CA GLU A 214 -3.46 4.90 52.98
C GLU A 214 -2.75 4.57 51.66
N VAL A 215 -1.69 5.31 51.37
CA VAL A 215 -0.85 5.13 50.19
C VAL A 215 0.51 4.63 50.65
N VAL A 216 0.88 3.44 50.20
CA VAL A 216 2.20 2.83 50.41
C VAL A 216 3.00 2.93 49.12
N ILE A 217 4.19 3.53 49.18
CA ILE A 217 5.15 3.63 48.09
C ILE A 217 6.36 2.77 48.45
N CYS A 218 6.60 1.67 47.73
CA CYS A 218 7.82 0.87 47.86
C CYS A 218 8.88 1.36 46.86
N LEU A 219 10.10 1.62 47.34
CA LEU A 219 11.23 2.17 46.56
C LEU A 219 12.23 1.09 46.16
N ASP A 220 12.31 -0.01 46.91
CA ASP A 220 12.89 -1.24 46.38
C ASP A 220 11.86 -1.86 45.44
N THR A 221 12.12 -1.75 44.13
CA THR A 221 11.47 -2.62 43.17
C THR A 221 11.85 -4.04 43.56
N GLU A 222 10.94 -4.77 44.22
CA GLU A 222 10.75 -6.16 43.84
C GLU A 222 10.80 -6.16 42.31
N LYS A 223 11.82 -6.82 41.76
CA LYS A 223 11.92 -7.01 40.33
C LYS A 223 10.57 -7.57 39.88
N GLU A 224 9.71 -6.74 39.30
CA GLU A 224 8.86 -7.23 38.23
C GLU A 224 9.86 -7.77 37.23
N ILE A 225 10.13 -9.08 37.31
CA ILE A 225 10.88 -9.80 36.30
C ILE A 225 10.24 -9.34 35.00
N PRO A 226 10.95 -8.60 34.12
CA PRO A 226 10.33 -8.14 32.89
C PRO A 226 9.88 -9.40 32.20
N LYS A 227 8.56 -9.64 32.11
CA LYS A 227 8.03 -10.80 31.39
C LYS A 227 8.67 -10.73 30.02
N LYS A 228 9.60 -11.67 29.78
CA LYS A 228 10.33 -11.75 28.53
C LYS A 228 9.35 -12.36 27.56
N TYR A 229 8.51 -11.52 26.96
CA TYR A 229 7.66 -11.94 25.87
C TYR A 229 8.58 -12.47 24.78
N SER A 230 8.36 -13.71 24.39
CA SER A 230 9.00 -14.25 23.20
C SER A 230 8.48 -13.49 21.98
N ASP A 231 9.24 -13.53 20.89
CA ASP A 231 8.76 -13.02 19.61
C ASP A 231 7.45 -13.71 19.19
N GLU A 232 7.28 -14.99 19.53
CA GLU A 232 6.07 -15.77 19.28
C GLU A 232 4.85 -15.25 20.07
N ASP A 233 5.04 -14.82 21.33
CA ASP A 233 3.96 -14.19 22.11
C ASP A 233 3.49 -12.88 21.48
N ILE A 234 4.44 -12.08 20.99
CA ILE A 234 4.15 -10.80 20.34
C ILE A 234 3.49 -11.05 18.97
N ASP A 235 3.94 -12.05 18.22
CA ASP A 235 3.34 -12.44 16.95
C ASP A 235 1.88 -12.89 17.13
N ASN A 236 1.61 -13.73 18.13
CA ASN A 236 0.25 -14.13 18.51
C ASN A 236 -0.64 -12.92 18.84
N LEU A 237 -0.09 -11.94 19.55
CA LEU A 237 -0.80 -10.71 19.85
C LEU A 237 -1.05 -9.88 18.57
N ILE A 238 -0.04 -9.69 17.72
CA ILE A 238 -0.17 -8.95 16.45
C ILE A 238 -1.27 -9.57 15.59
N PHE A 239 -1.30 -10.88 15.47
CA PHE A 239 -2.34 -11.60 14.74
C PHE A 239 -3.75 -11.24 15.25
N VAL A 240 -3.96 -11.26 16.58
CA VAL A 240 -5.24 -10.86 17.19
C VAL A 240 -5.56 -9.39 16.91
N LEU A 241 -4.59 -8.48 17.06
CA LEU A 241 -4.80 -7.05 16.79
C LEU A 241 -5.22 -6.82 15.34
N ASP A 242 -4.55 -7.47 14.39
CA ASP A 242 -4.85 -7.35 12.96
C ASP A 242 -6.20 -7.97 12.61
N GLN A 243 -6.47 -9.20 13.07
CA GLN A 243 -7.70 -9.94 12.78
C GLN A 243 -8.95 -9.18 13.25
N TYR A 244 -8.88 -8.60 14.45
CA TYR A 244 -10.01 -7.90 15.06
C TYR A 244 -9.99 -6.38 14.83
N ASN A 245 -9.01 -5.85 14.11
CA ASN A 245 -8.86 -4.41 13.82
C ASN A 245 -8.77 -3.57 15.10
N ILE A 246 -7.99 -4.04 16.07
CA ILE A 246 -7.75 -3.29 17.30
C ILE A 246 -6.74 -2.19 16.97
N PRO A 247 -7.10 -0.90 17.12
CA PRO A 247 -6.22 0.19 16.77
C PRO A 247 -5.04 0.30 17.74
N ASP A 248 -3.89 0.77 17.27
CA ASP A 248 -2.68 0.92 18.10
C ASP A 248 -2.92 1.81 19.32
N ARG A 249 -3.74 2.86 19.18
CA ARG A 249 -4.16 3.71 20.30
C ARG A 249 -5.00 2.93 21.32
N GLY A 250 -5.93 2.10 20.86
CA GLY A 250 -6.75 1.28 21.74
C GLY A 250 -5.90 0.23 22.47
N TYR A 251 -4.98 -0.41 21.77
CA TYR A 251 -4.01 -1.33 22.38
C TYR A 251 -3.08 -0.62 23.36
N HIS A 252 -2.64 0.61 23.06
CA HIS A 252 -1.78 1.39 23.93
C HIS A 252 -2.43 1.65 25.29
N GLU A 253 -3.69 2.10 25.31
CA GLU A 253 -4.46 2.30 26.55
C GLU A 253 -4.64 0.98 27.32
N LEU A 254 -4.94 -0.13 26.62
CA LEU A 254 -5.02 -1.46 27.24
C LEU A 254 -3.69 -1.88 27.88
N ALA A 255 -2.58 -1.73 27.15
CA ALA A 255 -1.25 -2.05 27.62
C ALA A 255 -0.81 -1.17 28.80
N GLN A 256 -1.21 0.10 28.85
CA GLN A 256 -0.98 0.96 30.01
C GLN A 256 -1.77 0.50 31.24
N SER A 257 -3.04 0.12 31.07
CA SER A 257 -3.90 -0.33 32.18
C SER A 257 -3.53 -1.72 32.72
N LYS A 258 -2.86 -2.54 31.91
CA LYS A 258 -2.47 -3.93 32.22
C LYS A 258 -0.97 -4.15 31.93
N SER A 259 -0.14 -3.23 32.41
CA SER A 259 1.32 -3.21 32.16
C SER A 259 2.03 -4.48 32.63
N SER A 260 1.50 -5.18 33.64
CA SER A 260 2.05 -6.43 34.18
C SER A 260 1.73 -7.69 33.34
N ILE A 261 0.86 -7.56 32.32
CA ILE A 261 0.35 -8.69 31.51
C ILE A 261 0.58 -8.49 30.02
N LEU A 262 0.54 -7.25 29.52
CA LEU A 262 0.63 -6.96 28.09
C LEU A 262 1.98 -6.32 27.72
N PRO A 263 2.57 -6.69 26.55
CA PRO A 263 3.77 -6.03 26.07
C PRO A 263 3.49 -4.55 25.73
N SER A 264 4.49 -3.70 25.88
CA SER A 264 4.34 -2.28 25.52
C SER A 264 4.01 -2.10 24.04
N ALA A 265 3.24 -1.06 23.71
CA ALA A 265 2.89 -0.74 22.33
C ALA A 265 4.14 -0.57 21.45
N GLY A 266 5.23 0.00 21.98
CA GLY A 266 6.49 0.13 21.26
C GLY A 266 7.11 -1.21 20.85
N LYS A 267 7.06 -2.24 21.72
CA LYS A 267 7.54 -3.60 21.39
C LYS A 267 6.70 -4.22 20.26
N VAL A 268 5.38 -4.08 20.34
CA VAL A 268 4.46 -4.58 19.31
C VAL A 268 4.68 -3.89 17.97
N ILE A 269 4.82 -2.56 17.96
CA ILE A 269 5.10 -1.78 16.74
C ILE A 269 6.44 -2.19 16.13
N LYS A 270 7.50 -2.32 16.95
CA LYS A 270 8.82 -2.76 16.47
C LYS A 270 8.76 -4.15 15.83
N ARG A 271 8.08 -5.11 16.46
CA ARG A 271 7.88 -6.45 15.89
C ARG A 271 7.05 -6.42 14.61
N ARG A 272 5.99 -5.59 14.55
CA ARG A 272 5.18 -5.41 13.33
C ARG A 272 6.02 -4.88 12.17
N HIS A 273 6.90 -3.89 12.40
CA HIS A 273 7.83 -3.40 11.38
C HIS A 273 8.80 -4.48 10.93
N SER A 274 9.31 -5.30 11.86
CA SER A 274 10.17 -6.45 11.52
C SER A 274 9.47 -7.47 10.64
N LEU A 275 8.19 -7.76 10.91
CA LEU A 275 7.40 -8.66 10.06
C LEU A 275 7.15 -8.05 8.67
N ASN A 276 6.82 -6.76 8.61
CA ASN A 276 6.57 -6.06 7.34
C ASN A 276 7.80 -5.99 6.43
N ALA A 277 9.02 -6.06 6.99
CA ALA A 277 10.24 -6.12 6.19
C ALA A 277 10.36 -7.39 5.33
N GLY A 278 9.54 -8.41 5.59
CA GLY A 278 9.49 -9.64 4.80
C GLY A 278 8.64 -9.55 3.52
N ILE A 279 7.97 -8.42 3.26
CA ILE A 279 7.25 -8.18 2.01
C ILE A 279 7.79 -6.91 1.35
N ASP A 280 8.24 -7.04 0.10
CA ASP A 280 8.62 -5.89 -0.72
C ASP A 280 7.37 -5.30 -1.38
N ILE A 281 6.97 -4.11 -0.91
CA ILE A 281 5.80 -3.38 -1.40
C ILE A 281 6.31 -2.18 -2.20
N LYS A 282 6.08 -2.22 -3.51
CA LYS A 282 6.49 -1.19 -4.47
C LYS A 282 5.33 -0.23 -4.72
N GLU A 283 5.65 1.06 -4.87
CA GLU A 283 4.65 2.08 -5.20
C GLU A 283 4.39 2.12 -6.70
N ILE A 284 3.11 2.20 -7.06
CA ILE A 284 2.67 2.52 -8.42
C ILE A 284 2.57 4.05 -8.49
N SER A 285 3.38 4.66 -9.34
CA SER A 285 3.39 6.10 -9.58
C SER A 285 2.63 6.46 -10.88
N GLY A 286 2.21 7.71 -11.01
CA GLY A 286 1.46 8.20 -12.18
C GLY A 286 -0.03 8.41 -11.93
N GLU A 287 -0.83 8.31 -12.99
CA GLU A 287 -2.28 8.61 -12.98
C GLU A 287 -3.10 7.59 -12.16
N CYS A 288 -2.56 6.39 -11.98
CA CYS A 288 -3.19 5.28 -11.28
C CYS A 288 -2.39 4.91 -10.02
N PRO A 289 -2.34 5.78 -8.99
CA PRO A 289 -1.50 5.54 -7.82
C PRO A 289 -1.94 4.29 -7.06
N GLY A 290 -0.98 3.54 -6.54
CA GLY A 290 -1.25 2.24 -5.92
C GLY A 290 -0.02 1.61 -5.32
N VAL A 291 -0.14 0.34 -4.95
CA VAL A 291 0.99 -0.48 -4.52
C VAL A 291 0.91 -1.86 -5.15
N TYR A 292 2.05 -2.51 -5.34
CA TYR A 292 2.13 -3.90 -5.76
C TYR A 292 3.29 -4.63 -5.08
N THR A 293 3.28 -5.96 -5.14
CA THR A 293 4.39 -6.83 -4.71
C THR A 293 4.71 -7.83 -5.82
N SER A 294 5.93 -8.38 -5.82
CA SER A 294 6.34 -9.39 -6.82
C SER A 294 5.51 -10.66 -6.67
N LEU A 295 4.98 -11.14 -7.80
CA LEU A 295 4.32 -12.43 -7.87
C LEU A 295 5.28 -13.57 -7.57
N THR A 296 6.49 -13.52 -8.15
CA THR A 296 7.53 -14.53 -8.02
C THR A 296 7.96 -14.69 -6.57
N ASP A 297 8.30 -13.59 -5.89
CA ASP A 297 8.73 -13.61 -4.49
C ASP A 297 7.61 -14.12 -3.59
N SER A 298 6.37 -13.67 -3.84
CA SER A 298 5.19 -14.12 -3.10
C SER A 298 4.95 -15.62 -3.28
N LEU A 299 5.07 -16.14 -4.51
CA LEU A 299 4.94 -17.57 -4.81
C LEU A 299 6.03 -18.39 -4.11
N ILE A 300 7.30 -17.97 -4.21
CA ILE A 300 8.41 -18.66 -3.56
C ILE A 300 8.18 -18.72 -2.05
N LEU A 301 7.81 -17.60 -1.44
CA LEU A 301 7.52 -17.53 0.00
C LEU A 301 6.38 -18.47 0.38
N LYS A 302 5.30 -18.51 -0.41
CA LYS A 302 4.14 -19.35 -0.11
C LYS A 302 4.40 -20.82 -0.33
N LEU A 303 4.99 -21.21 -1.46
CA LEU A 303 5.28 -22.60 -1.82
C LEU A 303 6.40 -23.21 -0.97
N SER A 304 7.28 -22.38 -0.39
CA SER A 304 8.31 -22.84 0.55
C SER A 304 7.75 -23.27 1.91
N GLU A 305 6.49 -22.94 2.23
CA GLU A 305 5.86 -23.32 3.50
C GLU A 305 5.67 -24.85 3.58
N PRO A 306 6.09 -25.53 4.68
CA PRO A 306 6.06 -27.00 4.77
C PRO A 306 4.69 -27.63 4.51
N LYS A 307 3.60 -26.94 4.86
CA LYS A 307 2.22 -27.43 4.67
C LYS A 307 1.82 -27.54 3.20
N ARG A 308 2.53 -26.86 2.30
CA ARG A 308 2.31 -26.86 0.85
C ARG A 308 3.28 -27.75 0.08
N ALA A 309 4.11 -28.53 0.78
CA ALA A 309 5.00 -29.49 0.14
C ALA A 309 4.27 -30.43 -0.84
N ASN A 310 3.03 -30.80 -0.50
CA ASN A 310 2.19 -31.65 -1.35
C ASN A 310 1.86 -31.03 -2.72
N LEU A 311 1.81 -29.70 -2.82
CA LEU A 311 1.54 -29.01 -4.09
C LEU A 311 2.71 -29.11 -5.08
N LEU A 312 3.90 -29.48 -4.58
CA LEU A 312 5.12 -29.56 -5.38
C LEU A 312 5.36 -30.96 -5.94
N ASN A 313 4.54 -31.95 -5.56
CA ASN A 313 4.74 -33.36 -5.92
C ASN A 313 4.70 -33.59 -7.44
N ASP A 314 3.80 -32.90 -8.13
CA ASP A 314 3.59 -33.06 -9.58
C ASP A 314 4.55 -32.20 -10.41
N GLY A 315 5.41 -31.40 -9.77
CA GLY A 315 6.34 -30.48 -10.44
C GLY A 315 5.67 -29.33 -11.21
N VAL A 316 4.34 -29.21 -11.11
CA VAL A 316 3.52 -28.17 -11.73
C VAL A 316 2.60 -27.58 -10.67
N VAL A 317 2.56 -26.24 -10.59
CA VAL A 317 1.64 -25.52 -9.71
C VAL A 317 0.71 -24.66 -10.56
N ARG A 318 -0.60 -24.83 -10.35
CA ARG A 318 -1.62 -24.04 -11.04
C ARG A 318 -1.93 -22.78 -10.24
N ILE A 319 -1.73 -21.62 -10.87
CA ILE A 319 -2.04 -20.31 -10.32
C ILE A 319 -3.15 -19.65 -11.11
N LYS A 320 -4.09 -19.02 -10.41
CA LYS A 320 -5.12 -18.19 -11.00
C LYS A 320 -4.90 -16.75 -10.59
N LEU A 321 -4.69 -15.85 -11.55
CA LEU A 321 -4.71 -14.41 -11.32
C LEU A 321 -6.14 -13.90 -11.45
N SER A 322 -6.59 -13.09 -10.51
CA SER A 322 -7.92 -12.50 -10.51
C SER A 322 -7.91 -11.04 -10.09
N GLY A 323 -8.81 -10.27 -10.66
CA GLY A 323 -8.99 -8.88 -10.31
C GLY A 323 -10.46 -8.50 -10.21
N ASP A 324 -10.71 -7.48 -9.40
CA ASP A 324 -12.06 -6.94 -9.21
C ASP A 324 -12.00 -5.46 -8.79
N GLY A 325 -12.96 -4.69 -9.29
CA GLY A 325 -13.12 -3.28 -8.99
C GLY A 325 -14.01 -3.08 -7.76
N THR A 326 -13.47 -2.54 -6.67
CA THR A 326 -14.23 -2.29 -5.45
C THR A 326 -14.31 -0.81 -5.10
N ARG A 327 -15.50 -0.36 -4.71
CA ARG A 327 -15.75 1.02 -4.28
C ARG A 327 -15.47 1.16 -2.78
N ILE A 328 -14.31 1.71 -2.45
CA ILE A 328 -13.87 1.91 -1.05
C ILE A 328 -14.58 3.09 -0.38
N THR A 329 -14.79 4.18 -1.12
CA THR A 329 -15.53 5.36 -0.63
C THR A 329 -16.43 5.90 -1.74
N CYS A 330 -17.26 6.91 -1.42
CA CYS A 330 -18.08 7.56 -2.44
C CYS A 330 -17.27 8.15 -3.60
N LYS A 331 -15.98 8.47 -3.40
CA LYS A 331 -15.08 9.10 -4.39
C LYS A 331 -13.86 8.23 -4.78
N GLN A 332 -13.70 7.05 -4.20
CA GLN A 332 -12.52 6.21 -4.44
C GLN A 332 -12.94 4.79 -4.81
N GLN A 333 -12.44 4.35 -5.95
CA GLN A 333 -12.51 2.99 -6.44
C GLN A 333 -11.09 2.44 -6.50
N PHE A 334 -10.91 1.22 -6.00
CA PHE A 334 -9.69 0.46 -6.14
C PHE A 334 -9.94 -0.71 -7.08
N VAL A 335 -8.92 -1.08 -7.84
CA VAL A 335 -8.82 -2.36 -8.52
C VAL A 335 -7.83 -3.19 -7.71
N ASN A 336 -8.32 -4.30 -7.16
CA ASN A 336 -7.51 -5.24 -6.41
C ASN A 336 -7.15 -6.39 -7.32
N LEU A 337 -5.86 -6.73 -7.42
CA LEU A 337 -5.38 -7.93 -8.10
C LEU A 337 -4.85 -8.91 -7.06
N SER A 338 -5.20 -10.17 -7.21
CA SER A 338 -4.77 -11.25 -6.32
C SER A 338 -4.47 -12.50 -7.13
N TYR A 339 -3.66 -13.40 -6.57
CA TYR A 339 -3.55 -14.75 -7.09
C TYR A 339 -4.07 -15.78 -6.09
N THR A 340 -4.45 -16.94 -6.62
CA THR A 340 -4.84 -18.12 -5.87
C THR A 340 -4.00 -19.31 -6.34
N LEU A 341 -3.57 -20.15 -5.40
CA LEU A 341 -3.09 -21.49 -5.69
C LEU A 341 -4.31 -22.40 -5.87
N VAL A 342 -4.59 -22.82 -7.10
CA VAL A 342 -5.83 -23.55 -7.44
C VAL A 342 -5.89 -24.88 -6.69
N ASP A 343 -4.75 -25.56 -6.59
CA ASP A 343 -4.60 -26.88 -6.00
C ASP A 343 -4.76 -26.90 -4.47
N GLU A 344 -4.78 -25.75 -3.80
CA GLU A 344 -5.08 -25.69 -2.36
C GLU A 344 -6.57 -25.85 -2.03
N ALA A 345 -7.45 -25.75 -3.02
CA ALA A 345 -8.91 -25.82 -2.84
C ALA A 345 -9.50 -24.85 -1.79
N VAL A 346 -8.80 -23.76 -1.45
CA VAL A 346 -9.24 -22.71 -0.50
C VAL A 346 -9.65 -21.40 -1.19
N SER A 347 -9.83 -21.43 -2.51
CA SER A 347 -10.09 -20.24 -3.34
C SER A 347 -11.37 -19.48 -3.01
N MET A 348 -12.36 -20.14 -2.40
CA MET A 348 -13.61 -19.51 -1.94
C MET A 348 -13.46 -18.73 -0.62
N SER A 349 -12.32 -18.86 0.06
CA SER A 349 -12.00 -18.09 1.26
C SER A 349 -11.04 -16.95 0.95
N GLU A 350 -11.15 -15.86 1.70
CA GLU A 350 -10.17 -14.79 1.79
C GLU A 350 -8.74 -15.31 2.06
N HIS A 351 -8.59 -16.45 2.74
CA HIS A 351 -7.29 -17.02 3.09
C HIS A 351 -6.57 -17.66 1.89
N GLY A 352 -7.30 -18.04 0.84
CA GLY A 352 -6.76 -18.58 -0.40
C GLY A 352 -6.45 -17.53 -1.47
N ASN A 353 -6.63 -16.24 -1.17
CA ASN A 353 -6.48 -15.15 -2.15
C ASN A 353 -5.43 -14.15 -1.66
N TYR A 354 -4.28 -14.18 -2.32
CA TYR A 354 -3.11 -13.40 -1.94
C TYR A 354 -3.05 -12.12 -2.79
N LEU A 355 -3.14 -10.95 -2.16
CA LEU A 355 -3.18 -9.67 -2.85
C LEU A 355 -1.81 -9.34 -3.44
N LEU A 356 -1.78 -9.03 -4.73
CA LEU A 356 -0.59 -8.63 -5.48
C LEU A 356 -0.54 -7.13 -5.72
N ALA A 357 -1.69 -6.52 -6.00
CA ALA A 357 -1.77 -5.10 -6.28
C ALA A 357 -3.06 -4.47 -5.76
N ILE A 358 -2.95 -3.22 -5.33
CA ILE A 358 -4.08 -2.33 -5.06
C ILE A 358 -3.81 -1.06 -5.85
N ALA A 359 -4.58 -0.82 -6.89
CA ALA A 359 -4.46 0.37 -7.72
C ALA A 359 -5.70 1.24 -7.60
N LYS A 360 -5.51 2.54 -7.36
CA LYS A 360 -6.61 3.51 -7.41
C LYS A 360 -6.82 3.95 -8.85
N CYS A 361 -7.56 3.14 -9.60
CA CYS A 361 -7.84 3.38 -11.01
C CYS A 361 -9.23 2.91 -11.41
N LYS A 362 -9.61 3.19 -12.66
CA LYS A 362 -10.81 2.64 -13.26
C LYS A 362 -10.56 1.18 -13.67
N GLU A 363 -11.62 0.40 -13.63
CA GLU A 363 -11.63 -0.98 -14.12
C GLU A 363 -11.78 -0.96 -15.66
N ASP A 364 -10.73 -0.50 -16.34
CA ASP A 364 -10.61 -0.52 -17.80
C ASP A 364 -9.20 -0.95 -18.23
N ASN A 365 -9.10 -1.44 -19.47
CA ASN A 365 -7.89 -2.04 -20.02
C ASN A 365 -6.66 -1.11 -19.90
N ALA A 366 -6.81 0.15 -20.34
CA ALA A 366 -5.71 1.12 -20.36
C ALA A 366 -5.23 1.47 -18.94
N SER A 367 -6.17 1.69 -18.02
CA SER A 367 -5.88 2.00 -16.61
C SER A 367 -5.15 0.85 -15.93
N ILE A 368 -5.57 -0.40 -16.16
CA ILE A 368 -4.92 -1.59 -15.60
C ILE A 368 -3.52 -1.79 -16.18
N LYS A 369 -3.36 -1.70 -17.51
CA LYS A 369 -2.03 -1.79 -18.17
C LYS A 369 -1.05 -0.74 -17.63
N SER A 370 -1.54 0.48 -17.42
CA SER A 370 -0.74 1.56 -16.88
C SER A 370 -0.37 1.33 -15.41
N ALA A 371 -1.34 0.90 -14.59
CA ALA A 371 -1.15 0.73 -13.16
C ALA A 371 -0.19 -0.41 -12.79
N VAL A 372 -0.25 -1.55 -13.49
CA VAL A 372 0.48 -2.77 -13.06
C VAL A 372 1.39 -3.34 -14.15
N ARG A 373 2.02 -2.46 -14.93
CA ARG A 373 2.92 -2.83 -16.05
C ARG A 373 3.98 -3.85 -15.65
N ASP A 374 4.68 -3.60 -14.56
CA ASP A 374 5.78 -4.46 -14.10
C ASP A 374 5.27 -5.85 -13.70
N LEU A 375 4.11 -5.90 -13.04
CA LEU A 375 3.45 -7.16 -12.67
C LEU A 375 2.95 -7.92 -13.90
N ILE A 376 2.47 -7.23 -14.94
CA ILE A 376 2.08 -7.84 -16.21
C ILE A 376 3.29 -8.49 -16.87
N GLN A 377 4.41 -7.76 -16.96
CA GLN A 377 5.65 -8.29 -17.53
C GLN A 377 6.17 -9.49 -16.74
N GLU A 378 6.14 -9.41 -15.41
CA GLU A 378 6.49 -10.52 -14.52
C GLU A 378 5.58 -11.73 -14.78
N PHE A 379 4.27 -11.54 -14.78
CA PHE A 379 3.31 -12.62 -15.00
C PHE A 379 3.46 -13.27 -16.38
N ASP A 380 3.69 -12.47 -17.42
CA ASP A 380 3.84 -13.00 -18.79
C ASP A 380 5.13 -13.79 -18.98
N THR A 381 6.22 -13.38 -18.34
CA THR A 381 7.53 -14.06 -18.42
C THR A 381 7.68 -15.23 -17.45
N LEU A 382 6.89 -15.26 -16.37
CA LEU A 382 6.93 -16.33 -15.38
C LEU A 382 6.50 -17.67 -15.99
N SER A 383 7.41 -18.64 -15.97
CA SER A 383 7.20 -20.00 -16.48
C SER A 383 7.57 -21.08 -15.46
N CYS A 384 8.58 -20.83 -14.63
CA CYS A 384 9.01 -21.69 -13.54
C CYS A 384 9.49 -20.87 -12.34
N VAL A 385 9.53 -21.52 -11.17
CA VAL A 385 10.15 -21.00 -9.94
C VAL A 385 11.03 -22.09 -9.33
N ILE A 386 12.09 -21.70 -8.63
CA ILE A 386 12.98 -22.64 -7.94
C ILE A 386 12.57 -22.69 -6.46
N ILE A 387 12.09 -23.85 -6.00
CA ILE A 387 11.69 -24.09 -4.61
C ILE A 387 12.54 -25.22 -4.05
N HIS A 388 13.29 -24.96 -2.98
CA HIS A 388 14.18 -25.94 -2.34
C HIS A 388 15.15 -26.64 -3.32
N GLY A 389 15.65 -25.88 -4.31
CA GLY A 389 16.55 -26.39 -5.36
C GLY A 389 15.87 -27.21 -6.47
N LYS A 390 14.53 -27.32 -6.47
CA LYS A 390 13.76 -27.97 -7.53
C LYS A 390 13.05 -26.94 -8.39
N GLU A 391 13.12 -27.13 -9.70
CA GLU A 391 12.35 -26.34 -10.66
C GLU A 391 10.88 -26.79 -10.66
N VAL A 392 9.98 -25.83 -10.45
CA VAL A 392 8.54 -26.05 -10.41
C VAL A 392 7.92 -25.22 -11.51
N LYS A 393 7.20 -25.87 -12.44
CA LYS A 393 6.52 -25.20 -13.55
C LYS A 393 5.27 -24.48 -13.06
N ILE A 394 5.04 -23.28 -13.56
CA ILE A 394 3.87 -22.47 -13.23
C ILE A 394 2.87 -22.56 -14.37
N ASP A 395 1.70 -23.10 -14.07
CA ASP A 395 0.58 -23.09 -15.01
C ASP A 395 -0.39 -21.95 -14.68
N LYS A 396 -0.66 -21.09 -15.66
CA LYS A 396 -1.28 -19.76 -15.47
C LYS A 396 -2.72 -19.74 -15.97
N TYR A 397 -3.60 -19.21 -15.13
CA TYR A 397 -5.03 -19.03 -15.39
C TYR A 397 -5.45 -17.60 -15.07
N LEU A 398 -6.50 -17.13 -15.75
CA LEU A 398 -7.20 -15.89 -15.41
C LEU A 398 -8.59 -16.20 -14.86
N GLY A 399 -8.97 -15.48 -13.83
CA GLY A 399 -10.31 -15.51 -13.24
C GLY A 399 -10.81 -14.11 -12.98
N GLY A 400 -12.12 -13.95 -12.93
CA GLY A 400 -12.76 -12.66 -12.82
C GLY A 400 -14.25 -12.75 -13.12
N ASP A 401 -15.01 -11.74 -12.73
CA ASP A 401 -16.35 -11.58 -13.24
C ASP A 401 -16.24 -11.31 -14.76
N LEU A 402 -17.27 -11.67 -15.53
CA LEU A 402 -17.15 -11.53 -16.98
C LEU A 402 -16.95 -10.06 -17.43
N LYS A 403 -17.31 -9.07 -16.60
CA LYS A 403 -17.14 -7.65 -16.92
C LYS A 403 -15.67 -7.30 -16.92
N TYR A 404 -15.00 -7.62 -15.82
CA TYR A 404 -13.57 -7.47 -15.62
C TYR A 404 -12.80 -8.30 -16.63
N LEU A 405 -13.19 -9.56 -16.85
CA LEU A 405 -12.55 -10.43 -17.83
C LEU A 405 -12.64 -9.83 -19.26
N ASN A 406 -13.78 -9.27 -19.65
CA ASN A 406 -13.91 -8.56 -20.93
C ASN A 406 -12.93 -7.39 -21.04
N GLN A 407 -12.75 -6.61 -19.95
CA GLN A 407 -11.78 -5.50 -19.95
C GLN A 407 -10.34 -5.98 -20.12
N ILE A 408 -9.93 -7.03 -19.40
CA ILE A 408 -8.54 -7.52 -19.47
C ILE A 408 -8.25 -8.31 -20.75
N VAL A 409 -9.24 -8.97 -21.35
CA VAL A 409 -9.09 -9.66 -22.63
C VAL A 409 -9.18 -8.67 -23.80
N GLY A 410 -9.82 -7.51 -23.60
CA GLY A 410 -9.95 -6.47 -24.62
C GLY A 410 -11.19 -6.60 -25.49
N ILE A 411 -12.25 -7.22 -24.98
CA ILE A 411 -13.54 -7.38 -25.66
C ILE A 411 -14.52 -6.33 -25.13
N ALA A 412 -15.36 -5.79 -26.01
CA ALA A 412 -16.37 -4.80 -25.63
C ALA A 412 -17.39 -5.38 -24.62
N GLY A 413 -18.08 -4.49 -23.91
CA GLY A 413 -19.01 -4.88 -22.84
C GLY A 413 -20.18 -5.77 -23.30
N PHE A 414 -20.92 -6.32 -22.34
CA PHE A 414 -21.95 -7.34 -22.54
C PHE A 414 -23.07 -7.02 -23.52
N ALA A 415 -23.40 -5.74 -23.67
CA ALA A 415 -24.44 -5.27 -24.59
C ALA A 415 -24.00 -5.34 -26.06
N SER A 416 -22.74 -5.67 -26.33
CA SER A 416 -22.23 -5.82 -27.69
C SER A 416 -22.71 -7.13 -28.34
N LYS A 417 -22.72 -7.13 -29.68
CA LYS A 417 -23.16 -8.27 -30.49
C LYS A 417 -22.33 -9.52 -30.18
N PHE A 418 -21.01 -9.38 -30.16
CA PHE A 418 -20.06 -10.47 -29.93
C PHE A 418 -19.41 -10.39 -28.54
N SER A 419 -20.23 -10.40 -27.48
CA SER A 419 -19.75 -10.23 -26.10
C SER A 419 -19.25 -11.50 -25.39
N CYS A 420 -19.25 -12.65 -26.08
CA CYS A 420 -18.66 -13.87 -25.52
C CYS A 420 -17.13 -13.80 -25.59
N LEU A 421 -16.47 -14.13 -24.47
CA LEU A 421 -15.00 -14.13 -24.36
C LEU A 421 -14.35 -15.27 -25.11
N TRP A 422 -15.06 -16.39 -25.23
CA TRP A 422 -14.49 -17.65 -25.73
C TRP A 422 -14.80 -17.90 -27.19
N CYS A 423 -15.92 -17.38 -27.71
CA CYS A 423 -16.33 -17.64 -29.08
C CYS A 423 -16.96 -16.43 -29.81
N HIS A 424 -17.18 -16.60 -31.11
CA HIS A 424 -17.80 -15.64 -32.01
C HIS A 424 -19.33 -15.63 -32.03
N CYS A 425 -20.00 -16.25 -31.05
CA CYS A 425 -21.46 -16.29 -30.99
C CYS A 425 -22.07 -14.87 -30.90
N GLY A 426 -22.86 -14.52 -31.92
CA GLY A 426 -23.60 -13.26 -31.97
C GLY A 426 -24.80 -13.26 -31.00
N SER A 427 -25.21 -12.09 -30.52
CA SER A 427 -26.40 -11.93 -29.67
C SER A 427 -27.68 -12.46 -30.32
N ASP A 428 -27.75 -12.43 -31.64
CA ASP A 428 -28.80 -12.96 -32.51
C ASP A 428 -28.76 -14.49 -32.66
N GLU A 429 -27.75 -15.17 -32.15
CA GLU A 429 -27.59 -16.63 -32.26
C GLU A 429 -27.64 -17.34 -30.90
N ARG A 430 -27.55 -16.60 -29.79
CA ARG A 430 -27.49 -17.18 -28.43
C ARG A 430 -28.72 -17.98 -28.03
N PHE A 431 -29.86 -17.74 -28.66
CA PHE A 431 -31.08 -18.50 -28.40
C PHE A 431 -31.08 -19.89 -29.04
N ASP A 432 -30.22 -20.13 -30.03
CA ASP A 432 -30.22 -21.37 -30.79
C ASP A 432 -29.30 -22.42 -30.14
N MET A 433 -29.88 -23.31 -29.32
CA MET A 433 -29.14 -24.38 -28.64
C MET A 433 -28.70 -25.53 -29.58
N SER A 434 -29.17 -25.54 -30.83
CA SER A 434 -28.75 -26.52 -31.84
C SER A 434 -27.34 -26.26 -32.38
N LYS A 435 -26.86 -25.00 -32.26
CA LYS A 435 -25.48 -24.63 -32.61
C LYS A 435 -24.47 -25.27 -31.68
N SER A 436 -23.21 -25.28 -32.12
CA SER A 436 -22.06 -25.73 -31.35
C SER A 436 -21.03 -24.60 -31.29
N TRP A 437 -20.57 -24.32 -30.08
CA TRP A 437 -19.57 -23.28 -29.79
C TRP A 437 -18.52 -23.87 -28.87
N SER A 438 -17.25 -23.55 -29.10
CA SER A 438 -16.11 -24.10 -28.35
C SER A 438 -15.21 -22.99 -27.80
N MET A 439 -14.47 -23.32 -26.73
CA MET A 439 -13.38 -22.56 -26.14
C MET A 439 -12.03 -22.83 -26.82
N ILE A 440 -11.90 -23.94 -27.56
CA ILE A 440 -10.63 -24.40 -28.15
C ILE A 440 -10.69 -24.61 -29.67
N ASP A 441 -11.84 -25.03 -30.22
CA ASP A 441 -11.98 -25.31 -31.65
C ASP A 441 -12.39 -24.05 -32.41
N THR A 442 -11.45 -23.52 -33.21
CA THR A 442 -11.65 -22.34 -34.05
C THR A 442 -12.72 -22.54 -35.12
N ASN A 443 -12.94 -23.78 -35.59
CA ASN A 443 -14.02 -24.09 -36.54
C ASN A 443 -15.39 -24.00 -35.87
N MET A 444 -15.46 -24.21 -34.55
CA MET A 444 -16.63 -23.95 -33.71
C MET A 444 -16.59 -22.55 -33.08
N GLY A 445 -15.88 -21.63 -33.73
CA GLY A 445 -15.87 -20.21 -33.40
C GLY A 445 -15.04 -19.82 -32.19
N ALA A 446 -14.14 -20.67 -31.68
CA ALA A 446 -13.25 -20.31 -30.57
C ALA A 446 -12.33 -19.12 -30.92
N ARG A 447 -12.09 -18.26 -29.93
CA ARG A 447 -11.20 -17.10 -30.03
C ARG A 447 -9.78 -17.45 -29.61
N THR A 448 -8.80 -16.79 -30.24
CA THR A 448 -7.38 -16.86 -29.83
C THR A 448 -6.84 -15.49 -29.41
N ILE A 449 -5.74 -15.46 -28.65
CA ILE A 449 -5.09 -14.21 -28.24
C ILE A 449 -4.59 -13.44 -29.46
N GLU A 450 -3.99 -14.16 -30.41
CA GLU A 450 -3.47 -13.62 -31.66
C GLU A 450 -4.58 -12.98 -32.50
N GLU A 451 -5.73 -13.65 -32.61
CA GLU A 451 -6.90 -13.11 -33.31
C GLU A 451 -7.44 -11.86 -32.63
N ILE A 452 -7.54 -11.84 -31.29
CA ILE A 452 -8.02 -10.68 -30.56
C ILE A 452 -7.11 -9.47 -30.80
N ILE A 453 -5.79 -9.66 -30.76
CA ILE A 453 -4.81 -8.61 -31.07
C ILE A 453 -5.04 -8.09 -32.51
N GLN A 454 -5.09 -8.99 -33.50
CA GLN A 454 -5.31 -8.62 -34.90
C GLN A 454 -6.64 -7.88 -35.10
N CYS A 455 -7.71 -8.34 -34.47
CA CYS A 455 -9.03 -7.73 -34.56
C CYS A 455 -9.10 -6.37 -33.86
N SER A 456 -8.36 -6.16 -32.78
CA SER A 456 -8.35 -4.89 -32.04
C SER A 456 -7.89 -3.71 -32.92
N HIS A 457 -6.94 -3.97 -33.83
CA HIS A 457 -6.40 -2.98 -34.77
C HIS A 457 -7.31 -2.70 -35.97
N LYS A 458 -8.40 -3.45 -36.16
CA LYS A 458 -9.37 -3.18 -37.24
C LYS A 458 -10.18 -1.92 -36.98
N ARG A 459 -10.75 -1.34 -38.03
CA ARG A 459 -11.65 -0.18 -37.95
C ARG A 459 -12.88 -0.50 -37.10
N ALA A 460 -13.42 0.48 -36.38
CA ALA A 460 -14.51 0.29 -35.43
C ALA A 460 -15.77 -0.39 -36.03
N ASN A 461 -16.07 -0.12 -37.31
CA ASN A 461 -17.25 -0.65 -38.00
C ASN A 461 -16.97 -1.92 -38.81
N ASP A 462 -15.77 -2.49 -38.71
CA ASP A 462 -15.43 -3.72 -39.41
C ASP A 462 -16.22 -4.89 -38.80
N PRO A 463 -17.03 -5.64 -39.57
CA PRO A 463 -17.82 -6.76 -39.04
C PRO A 463 -16.93 -7.88 -38.49
N LEU A 464 -15.70 -8.01 -38.97
CA LEU A 464 -14.70 -8.98 -38.51
C LEU A 464 -13.87 -8.43 -37.35
N LYS A 465 -14.26 -7.30 -36.74
CA LYS A 465 -13.67 -6.83 -35.49
C LYS A 465 -14.14 -7.67 -34.30
N TYR A 466 -15.29 -8.36 -34.42
CA TYR A 466 -15.88 -9.21 -33.38
C TYR A 466 -15.88 -8.57 -31.98
N ASN A 467 -16.10 -7.25 -31.93
CA ASN A 467 -16.05 -6.45 -30.72
C ASN A 467 -14.73 -6.48 -29.92
N CYS A 468 -13.61 -6.90 -30.52
CA CYS A 468 -12.27 -6.73 -29.96
C CYS A 468 -11.90 -5.25 -30.02
N VAL A 469 -11.85 -4.57 -28.88
CA VAL A 469 -11.63 -3.11 -28.79
C VAL A 469 -10.22 -2.74 -28.39
N GLU A 470 -9.55 -3.61 -27.63
CA GLU A 470 -8.22 -3.40 -27.07
C GLU A 470 -7.44 -4.71 -27.13
N GLU A 471 -6.12 -4.63 -26.99
CA GLU A 471 -5.31 -5.85 -26.85
C GLU A 471 -5.44 -6.45 -25.43
N PRO A 472 -5.27 -7.77 -25.28
CA PRO A 472 -5.25 -8.41 -23.97
C PRO A 472 -4.15 -7.84 -23.05
N VAL A 473 -4.46 -7.74 -21.76
CA VAL A 473 -3.56 -7.27 -20.69
C VAL A 473 -2.51 -8.33 -20.37
N PHE A 474 -2.92 -9.58 -20.19
CA PHE A 474 -2.05 -10.72 -19.90
C PHE A 474 -2.02 -11.64 -21.11
N ARG A 475 -0.98 -11.53 -21.95
CA ARG A 475 -0.94 -12.23 -23.25
C ARG A 475 -0.48 -13.67 -23.13
N SER A 476 0.18 -14.03 -22.04
CA SER A 476 0.70 -15.39 -21.82
C SER A 476 -0.36 -16.43 -21.47
N VAL A 477 -1.61 -16.03 -21.22
CA VAL A 477 -2.71 -16.94 -20.87
C VAL A 477 -3.63 -17.12 -22.07
N PRO A 478 -3.75 -18.34 -22.63
CA PRO A 478 -4.67 -18.59 -23.72
C PRO A 478 -6.13 -18.50 -23.26
N ILE A 479 -7.04 -18.19 -24.18
CA ILE A 479 -8.47 -17.94 -23.88
C ILE A 479 -9.15 -19.11 -23.16
N TYR A 480 -8.81 -20.35 -23.49
CA TYR A 480 -9.37 -21.52 -22.81
C TYR A 480 -8.92 -21.67 -21.34
N LYS A 481 -7.91 -20.92 -20.88
CA LYS A 481 -7.47 -20.81 -19.48
C LYS A 481 -8.00 -19.54 -18.78
N VAL A 482 -8.88 -18.79 -19.45
CA VAL A 482 -9.73 -17.79 -18.81
C VAL A 482 -10.99 -18.50 -18.34
N ILE A 483 -11.14 -18.72 -17.04
CA ILE A 483 -12.17 -19.61 -16.49
C ILE A 483 -13.44 -18.83 -16.16
N PRO A 484 -14.64 -19.29 -16.60
CA PRO A 484 -15.90 -18.67 -16.23
C PRO A 484 -16.10 -18.63 -14.70
N ASP A 485 -16.50 -17.49 -14.16
CA ASP A 485 -16.85 -17.37 -12.75
C ASP A 485 -18.26 -17.91 -12.48
N THR A 486 -18.35 -18.96 -11.65
CA THR A 486 -19.62 -19.61 -11.32
C THR A 486 -20.49 -18.74 -10.40
N LEU A 487 -19.89 -17.92 -9.53
CA LEU A 487 -20.63 -17.04 -8.62
C LEU A 487 -21.44 -16.01 -9.40
N HIS A 488 -20.79 -15.18 -10.23
CA HIS A 488 -21.47 -14.16 -11.01
C HIS A 488 -22.40 -14.77 -12.06
N LEU A 489 -22.08 -15.94 -12.62
CA LEU A 489 -23.00 -16.65 -13.50
C LEU A 489 -24.32 -16.97 -12.78
N CYS A 490 -24.26 -17.49 -11.56
CA CYS A 490 -25.45 -17.76 -10.76
C CYS A 490 -26.22 -16.47 -10.40
N LEU A 491 -25.53 -15.44 -9.93
CA LEU A 491 -26.15 -14.16 -9.54
C LEU A 491 -26.87 -13.50 -10.72
N ARG A 492 -26.19 -13.38 -11.87
CA ARG A 492 -26.72 -12.66 -13.03
C ARG A 492 -27.89 -13.39 -13.68
N ILE A 493 -27.87 -14.72 -13.73
CA ILE A 493 -29.01 -15.49 -14.22
C ILE A 493 -30.18 -15.38 -13.25
N SER A 494 -29.93 -15.44 -11.94
CA SER A 494 -30.98 -15.24 -10.93
C SER A 494 -31.61 -13.85 -11.01
N ASP A 495 -30.82 -12.80 -11.20
CA ASP A 495 -31.30 -11.43 -11.44
C ASP A 495 -32.22 -11.35 -12.66
N GLN A 496 -31.90 -12.07 -13.75
CA GLN A 496 -32.79 -12.12 -14.92
C GLN A 496 -34.12 -12.78 -14.60
N LEU A 497 -34.11 -13.93 -13.92
CA LEU A 497 -35.33 -14.63 -13.52
C LEU A 497 -36.24 -13.72 -12.67
N VAL A 498 -35.66 -13.05 -11.67
CA VAL A 498 -36.37 -12.05 -10.84
C VAL A 498 -36.90 -10.90 -11.70
N GLY A 499 -36.06 -10.37 -12.60
CA GLY A 499 -36.41 -9.29 -13.51
C GLY A 499 -37.62 -9.60 -14.38
N HIS A 500 -37.75 -10.84 -14.84
CA HIS A 500 -38.92 -11.31 -15.61
C HIS A 500 -40.21 -11.31 -14.79
N ILE A 501 -40.17 -11.80 -13.54
CA ILE A 501 -41.32 -11.74 -12.63
C ILE A 501 -41.70 -10.28 -12.38
N ILE A 502 -40.74 -9.44 -11.99
CA ILE A 502 -40.99 -8.02 -11.71
C ILE A 502 -41.55 -7.32 -12.95
N SER A 503 -41.00 -7.59 -14.13
CA SER A 503 -41.50 -7.04 -15.40
C SER A 503 -42.96 -7.42 -15.61
N TYR A 504 -43.34 -8.70 -15.44
CA TYR A 504 -44.72 -9.14 -15.56
C TYR A 504 -45.65 -8.46 -14.53
N LEU A 505 -45.25 -8.38 -13.26
CA LEU A 505 -46.04 -7.70 -12.22
C LEU A 505 -46.24 -6.21 -12.54
N ARG A 506 -45.22 -5.54 -13.09
CA ARG A 506 -45.33 -4.16 -13.56
C ARG A 506 -46.36 -4.02 -14.68
N LYS A 507 -46.46 -4.99 -15.58
CA LYS A 507 -47.51 -4.99 -16.63
C LYS A 507 -48.89 -5.06 -16.00
N MET A 508 -49.09 -5.97 -15.04
CA MET A 508 -50.36 -6.11 -14.33
C MET A 508 -50.77 -4.84 -13.58
N ASP A 509 -49.82 -4.12 -12.98
CA ASP A 509 -50.08 -2.85 -12.30
C ASP A 509 -50.11 -1.63 -13.25
N ASN A 510 -49.94 -1.81 -14.57
CA ASN A 510 -49.84 -0.76 -15.59
C ASN A 510 -48.70 0.25 -15.30
N ILE A 511 -47.47 -0.26 -15.11
CA ILE A 511 -46.22 0.49 -14.79
C ILE A 511 -45.14 0.26 -15.87
N GLU A 512 -45.56 0.05 -17.12
CA GLU A 512 -44.67 -0.43 -18.18
C GLU A 512 -43.69 0.65 -18.69
N LYS A 513 -44.16 1.90 -18.88
CA LYS A 513 -43.36 3.01 -19.42
C LYS A 513 -43.81 4.32 -18.77
N CYS A 514 -42.85 5.18 -18.43
CA CYS A 514 -42.94 6.49 -17.75
C CYS A 514 -42.66 6.49 -16.23
N SER A 515 -42.21 7.67 -15.79
CA SER A 515 -41.98 8.05 -14.39
C SER A 515 -43.12 7.57 -13.50
N VAL A 516 -42.78 6.72 -12.54
CA VAL A 516 -43.69 6.17 -11.54
C VAL A 516 -43.79 7.17 -10.40
N THR A 517 -44.98 7.71 -10.17
CA THR A 517 -45.18 8.56 -8.99
C THR A 517 -45.21 7.70 -7.73
N LYS A 518 -44.79 8.26 -6.58
CA LYS A 518 -44.91 7.60 -5.28
C LYS A 518 -46.36 7.16 -4.99
N LYS A 519 -47.34 7.95 -5.43
CA LYS A 519 -48.77 7.62 -5.31
C LYS A 519 -49.14 6.38 -6.13
N LYS A 520 -48.63 6.25 -7.36
CA LYS A 520 -48.87 5.05 -8.19
C LYS A 520 -48.22 3.82 -7.57
N LEU A 521 -47.02 3.93 -7.03
CA LEU A 521 -46.37 2.82 -6.31
C LEU A 521 -47.25 2.35 -5.14
N LEU A 522 -47.75 3.27 -4.30
CA LEU A 522 -48.63 2.95 -3.16
C LEU A 522 -49.90 2.19 -3.53
N THR A 523 -50.41 2.33 -4.76
CA THR A 523 -51.62 1.63 -5.23
C THR A 523 -51.33 0.37 -6.05
N SER A 524 -50.05 0.01 -6.23
CA SER A 524 -49.62 -1.12 -7.08
C SER A 524 -49.72 -2.44 -6.33
N LYS A 525 -50.81 -3.17 -6.50
CA LYS A 525 -51.13 -4.39 -5.74
C LYS A 525 -50.13 -5.51 -6.00
N HIS A 526 -49.74 -5.71 -7.25
CA HIS A 526 -48.89 -6.83 -7.66
C HIS A 526 -47.43 -6.64 -7.23
N ILE A 527 -46.94 -5.41 -7.29
CA ILE A 527 -45.62 -5.02 -6.76
C ILE A 527 -45.55 -5.24 -5.24
N HIS A 528 -46.55 -4.77 -4.48
CA HIS A 528 -46.59 -5.01 -3.02
C HIS A 528 -46.74 -6.48 -2.66
N ARG A 529 -47.43 -7.28 -3.49
CA ARG A 529 -47.48 -8.74 -3.28
C ARG A 529 -46.08 -9.35 -3.32
N PHE A 530 -45.24 -8.94 -4.28
CA PHE A 530 -43.86 -9.41 -4.34
C PHE A 530 -43.06 -8.93 -3.14
N GLU A 531 -43.17 -7.66 -2.76
CA GLU A 531 -42.49 -7.12 -1.56
C GLU A 531 -42.88 -7.88 -0.28
N ASN A 532 -44.18 -8.09 -0.04
CA ASN A 532 -44.68 -8.85 1.11
C ASN A 532 -44.19 -10.31 1.08
N PHE A 533 -44.17 -10.94 -0.10
CA PHE A 533 -43.62 -12.29 -0.24
C PHE A 533 -42.14 -12.36 0.16
N ILE A 534 -41.34 -11.38 -0.27
CA ILE A 534 -39.92 -11.28 0.11
C ILE A 534 -39.76 -11.10 1.63
N HIS A 535 -40.66 -10.35 2.28
CA HIS A 535 -40.62 -10.13 3.73
C HIS A 535 -41.08 -11.35 4.52
N ASP A 536 -42.27 -11.85 4.22
CA ASP A 536 -43.00 -12.81 5.06
C ASP A 536 -42.57 -14.25 4.78
N VAL A 537 -42.27 -14.59 3.52
CA VAL A 537 -41.92 -15.96 3.12
C VAL A 537 -40.40 -16.13 3.01
N VAL A 538 -39.72 -15.21 2.32
CA VAL A 538 -38.25 -15.31 2.12
C VAL A 538 -37.46 -14.80 3.34
N GLY A 539 -38.06 -13.94 4.16
CA GLY A 539 -37.45 -13.41 5.39
C GLY A 539 -36.41 -12.32 5.14
N ILE A 540 -36.61 -11.47 4.13
CA ILE A 540 -35.72 -10.34 3.79
C ILE A 540 -36.44 -9.01 4.00
N TYR A 541 -36.50 -8.56 5.26
CA TYR A 541 -37.33 -7.42 5.69
C TYR A 541 -36.85 -6.03 5.23
N ASP A 542 -35.60 -5.89 4.81
CA ASP A 542 -35.04 -4.59 4.39
C ASP A 542 -35.15 -4.34 2.88
N TRP A 543 -35.65 -5.32 2.12
CA TRP A 543 -35.78 -5.23 0.67
C TRP A 543 -37.09 -4.55 0.29
N LYS A 544 -37.06 -3.54 -0.58
CA LYS A 544 -38.27 -2.83 -1.01
C LYS A 544 -38.11 -2.15 -2.35
N PHE A 545 -39.23 -1.86 -2.98
CA PHE A 545 -39.27 -0.96 -4.12
C PHE A 545 -39.19 0.51 -3.70
N TYR A 546 -38.56 1.32 -4.53
CA TYR A 546 -38.53 2.77 -4.36
C TYR A 546 -38.55 3.49 -5.70
N VAL A 547 -38.97 4.75 -5.69
CA VAL A 547 -38.93 5.61 -6.86
C VAL A 547 -37.67 6.46 -6.79
N SER A 548 -36.81 6.37 -7.80
CA SER A 548 -35.59 7.17 -7.89
C SER A 548 -35.91 8.64 -8.20
N LYS A 549 -34.90 9.51 -8.14
CA LYS A 549 -35.06 10.95 -8.42
C LYS A 549 -35.61 11.21 -9.82
N ASP A 550 -35.28 10.34 -10.76
CA ASP A 550 -35.72 10.41 -12.17
C ASP A 550 -37.10 9.77 -12.38
N GLY A 551 -37.80 9.40 -11.30
CA GLY A 551 -39.10 8.76 -11.35
C GLY A 551 -39.06 7.29 -11.75
N LYS A 552 -37.91 6.63 -11.77
CA LYS A 552 -37.83 5.21 -12.14
C LYS A 552 -38.13 4.34 -10.92
N LEU A 553 -38.94 3.30 -11.12
CA LEU A 553 -39.12 2.28 -10.10
C LEU A 553 -37.85 1.41 -10.05
N GLU A 554 -37.20 1.42 -8.90
CA GLU A 554 -35.94 0.74 -8.63
C GLU A 554 -36.07 -0.12 -7.37
N TYR A 555 -35.15 -1.06 -7.22
CA TYR A 555 -34.98 -1.92 -6.06
C TYR A 555 -33.50 -2.25 -5.91
N ARG A 556 -33.08 -2.64 -4.70
CA ARG A 556 -31.72 -3.13 -4.50
C ARG A 556 -31.61 -4.55 -5.08
N SER A 557 -30.50 -4.86 -5.75
CA SER A 557 -30.19 -6.25 -6.12
C SER A 557 -30.13 -7.14 -4.87
N PHE A 558 -30.46 -8.42 -5.07
CA PHE A 558 -30.30 -9.42 -4.04
C PHE A 558 -28.82 -9.75 -3.88
N ARG A 559 -28.40 -10.03 -2.63
CA ARG A 559 -27.05 -10.51 -2.33
C ARG A 559 -26.99 -12.02 -2.58
N GLY A 560 -25.80 -12.60 -2.72
CA GLY A 560 -25.66 -14.04 -2.96
C GLY A 560 -26.45 -14.95 -2.00
N PRO A 561 -26.36 -14.76 -0.67
CA PRO A 561 -27.17 -15.53 0.27
C PRO A 561 -28.69 -15.30 0.14
N GLU A 562 -29.10 -14.11 -0.31
CA GLU A 562 -30.50 -13.77 -0.51
C GLU A 562 -31.07 -14.40 -1.78
N HIS A 563 -30.30 -14.46 -2.87
CA HIS A 563 -30.67 -15.22 -4.07
C HIS A 563 -30.93 -16.69 -3.74
N ARG A 564 -30.05 -17.30 -2.94
CA ARG A 564 -30.24 -18.70 -2.51
C ARG A 564 -31.55 -18.88 -1.75
N LYS A 565 -31.82 -18.02 -0.76
CA LYS A 565 -33.10 -18.05 -0.01
C LYS A 565 -34.30 -17.86 -0.92
N LEU A 566 -34.22 -16.93 -1.88
CA LEU A 566 -35.29 -16.68 -2.83
C LEU A 566 -35.56 -17.91 -3.69
N LEU A 567 -34.51 -18.51 -4.27
CA LEU A 567 -34.63 -19.70 -5.11
C LEU A 567 -35.17 -20.93 -4.36
N GLU A 568 -34.84 -21.06 -3.07
CA GLU A 568 -35.33 -22.16 -2.21
C GLU A 568 -36.81 -22.01 -1.81
N ASN A 569 -37.31 -20.78 -1.72
CA ASN A 569 -38.65 -20.49 -1.17
C ASN A 569 -39.64 -19.92 -2.19
N ILE A 570 -39.23 -19.74 -3.46
CA ILE A 570 -40.08 -19.12 -4.48
C ILE A 570 -41.39 -19.89 -4.68
N ASP A 571 -42.50 -19.17 -4.66
CA ASP A 571 -43.83 -19.71 -4.96
C ASP A 571 -44.50 -18.84 -6.04
N LEU A 572 -44.51 -19.36 -7.26
CA LEU A 572 -45.09 -18.67 -8.40
C LEU A 572 -46.62 -18.73 -8.43
N ASP A 573 -47.24 -19.70 -7.74
CA ASP A 573 -48.70 -19.77 -7.63
C ASP A 573 -49.18 -18.61 -6.74
N ILE A 574 -48.42 -18.22 -5.72
CA ILE A 574 -48.69 -17.03 -4.92
C ILE A 574 -48.41 -15.75 -5.74
N LEU A 575 -47.23 -15.66 -6.36
CA LEU A 575 -46.78 -14.42 -6.99
C LEU A 575 -47.57 -14.07 -8.26
N ILE A 576 -47.72 -15.04 -9.17
CA ILE A 576 -48.24 -14.86 -10.54
C ILE A 576 -49.25 -15.96 -10.93
N PRO A 577 -50.33 -16.18 -10.15
CA PRO A 577 -51.26 -17.32 -10.34
C PRO A 577 -51.93 -17.41 -11.72
N SER A 578 -52.10 -16.26 -12.39
CA SER A 578 -52.79 -16.18 -13.68
C SER A 578 -51.83 -16.10 -14.87
N HIS A 579 -50.54 -16.42 -14.69
CA HIS A 579 -49.57 -16.37 -15.77
C HIS A 579 -49.84 -17.48 -16.81
N PRO A 580 -49.96 -17.16 -18.12
CA PRO A 580 -50.27 -18.17 -19.14
C PRO A 580 -49.28 -19.33 -19.23
N LYS A 581 -48.01 -19.09 -18.86
CA LYS A 581 -46.90 -20.05 -18.87
C LYS A 581 -46.42 -20.44 -17.46
N LEU A 582 -47.34 -20.49 -16.50
CA LEU A 582 -47.00 -20.72 -15.09
C LEU A 582 -46.27 -22.04 -14.89
N LEU A 583 -46.67 -23.11 -15.58
CA LEU A 583 -46.05 -24.43 -15.44
C LEU A 583 -44.60 -24.44 -15.94
N GLU A 584 -44.33 -23.81 -17.09
CA GLU A 584 -42.99 -23.67 -17.65
C GLU A 584 -42.10 -22.83 -16.75
N LEU A 585 -42.62 -21.72 -16.21
CA LEU A 585 -41.89 -20.90 -15.25
C LEU A 585 -41.59 -21.66 -13.96
N LYS A 586 -42.55 -22.41 -13.41
CA LYS A 586 -42.32 -23.25 -12.21
C LYS A 586 -41.20 -24.26 -12.46
N LYS A 587 -41.21 -24.91 -13.62
CA LYS A 587 -40.14 -25.82 -14.03
C LYS A 587 -38.79 -25.09 -14.17
N LEU A 588 -38.77 -23.93 -14.83
CA LEU A 588 -37.58 -23.11 -15.03
C LEU A 588 -36.89 -22.74 -13.70
N TRP A 589 -37.68 -22.26 -12.73
CA TRP A 589 -37.19 -21.87 -11.41
C TRP A 589 -36.75 -23.07 -10.57
N ARG A 590 -37.44 -24.22 -10.68
CA ARG A 590 -37.07 -25.45 -9.97
C ARG A 590 -35.78 -26.07 -10.51
N ASP A 591 -35.60 -26.08 -11.82
CA ASP A 591 -34.48 -26.78 -12.47
C ASP A 591 -33.16 -25.98 -12.36
N PHE A 592 -33.22 -24.65 -12.21
CA PHE A 592 -32.02 -23.81 -12.11
C PHE A 592 -31.13 -24.11 -10.88
N PRO A 593 -31.65 -24.22 -9.65
CA PRO A 593 -30.87 -24.64 -8.48
C PRO A 593 -30.19 -26.00 -8.62
N LEU A 594 -30.79 -26.92 -9.37
CA LEU A 594 -30.19 -28.23 -9.63
C LEU A 594 -28.90 -28.06 -10.44
N LEU A 595 -28.94 -27.26 -11.51
CA LEU A 595 -27.75 -26.92 -12.30
C LEU A 595 -26.68 -26.26 -11.44
N MET A 596 -27.04 -25.26 -10.63
CA MET A 596 -26.09 -24.58 -9.74
C MET A 596 -25.38 -25.56 -8.79
N SER A 597 -26.12 -26.54 -8.24
CA SER A 597 -25.55 -27.52 -7.32
C SER A 597 -24.53 -28.46 -7.97
N GLU A 598 -24.55 -28.62 -9.30
CA GLU A 598 -23.59 -29.42 -10.04
C GLU A 598 -22.30 -28.65 -10.34
N MET A 599 -22.35 -27.32 -10.44
CA MET A 599 -21.19 -26.48 -10.74
C MET A 599 -20.10 -26.53 -9.66
N ASP A 600 -20.47 -26.83 -8.43
CA ASP A 600 -19.56 -26.90 -7.28
C ASP A 600 -18.89 -28.28 -7.11
N LYS A 601 -19.24 -29.25 -7.97
CA LYS A 601 -18.82 -30.65 -7.84
C LYS A 601 -17.73 -30.98 -8.85
N HIS A 602 -16.91 -31.96 -8.49
CA HIS A 602 -16.12 -32.68 -9.47
C HIS A 602 -17.03 -33.67 -10.21
N LEU A 603 -17.17 -33.49 -11.52
CA LEU A 603 -18.03 -34.31 -12.37
C LEU A 603 -17.17 -35.19 -13.27
N SER A 604 -17.56 -36.45 -13.44
CA SER A 604 -17.02 -37.32 -14.49
C SER A 604 -17.41 -36.82 -15.89
N GLU A 605 -16.70 -37.25 -16.94
CA GLU A 605 -16.99 -36.83 -18.32
C GLU A 605 -18.47 -37.05 -18.73
N VAL A 606 -19.05 -38.19 -18.36
CA VAL A 606 -20.46 -38.51 -18.62
C VAL A 606 -21.38 -37.54 -17.90
N GLN A 607 -21.09 -37.21 -16.64
CA GLN A 607 -21.86 -36.23 -15.87
C GLN A 607 -21.73 -34.83 -16.47
N VAL A 608 -20.57 -34.44 -17.01
CA VAL A 608 -20.41 -33.15 -17.68
C VAL A 608 -21.24 -33.09 -18.97
N VAL A 609 -21.35 -34.18 -19.73
CA VAL A 609 -22.25 -34.26 -20.90
C VAL A 609 -23.72 -34.14 -20.49
N ASN A 610 -24.11 -34.79 -19.40
CA ASN A 610 -25.47 -34.68 -18.85
C ASN A 610 -25.77 -33.26 -18.35
N PHE A 611 -24.80 -32.62 -17.70
CA PHE A 611 -24.88 -31.22 -17.27
C PHE A 611 -25.07 -30.31 -18.49
N GLN A 612 -24.25 -30.45 -19.53
CA GLN A 612 -24.38 -29.66 -20.77
C GLN A 612 -25.76 -29.83 -21.41
N THR A 613 -26.26 -31.06 -21.48
CA THR A 613 -27.59 -31.37 -22.03
C THR A 613 -28.69 -30.69 -21.23
N SER A 614 -28.58 -30.73 -19.90
CA SER A 614 -29.54 -30.13 -18.99
C SER A 614 -29.49 -28.60 -19.04
N ALA A 615 -28.30 -28.02 -19.12
CA ALA A 615 -28.09 -26.58 -19.28
C ALA A 615 -28.69 -26.06 -20.59
N LYS A 616 -28.45 -26.73 -21.73
CA LYS A 616 -29.08 -26.39 -23.02
C LYS A 616 -30.61 -26.44 -22.95
N LYS A 617 -31.16 -27.54 -22.43
CA LYS A 617 -32.62 -27.69 -22.23
C LYS A 617 -33.20 -26.59 -21.33
N TRP A 618 -32.46 -26.17 -20.31
CA TRP A 618 -32.87 -25.10 -19.43
C TRP A 618 -32.91 -23.73 -20.14
N VAL A 619 -31.91 -23.44 -20.99
CA VAL A 619 -31.90 -22.22 -21.81
C VAL A 619 -33.04 -22.23 -22.85
N ASP A 620 -33.32 -23.37 -23.48
CA ASP A 620 -34.47 -23.52 -24.38
C ASP A 620 -35.79 -23.27 -23.63
N LEU A 621 -35.94 -23.83 -22.42
CA LEU A 621 -37.10 -23.58 -21.57
C LEU A 621 -37.21 -22.10 -21.18
N TYR A 622 -36.09 -21.44 -20.89
CA TYR A 622 -36.08 -20.00 -20.59
C TYR A 622 -36.59 -19.18 -21.78
N TYR A 623 -36.08 -19.47 -22.98
CA TYR A 623 -36.50 -18.84 -24.23
C TYR A 623 -38.00 -19.01 -24.45
N GLN A 624 -38.49 -20.24 -24.31
CA GLN A 624 -39.91 -20.59 -24.49
C GLN A 624 -40.80 -19.95 -23.42
N ALA A 625 -40.41 -19.99 -22.14
CA ALA A 625 -41.23 -19.49 -21.03
C ALA A 625 -41.37 -17.96 -21.06
N ASN A 626 -40.30 -17.25 -21.41
CA ASN A 626 -40.28 -15.78 -21.41
C ASN A 626 -40.61 -15.14 -22.76
N CYS A 627 -40.74 -15.94 -23.84
CA CYS A 627 -40.88 -15.45 -25.22
C CYS A 627 -39.81 -14.42 -25.60
N SER A 628 -38.58 -14.58 -25.11
CA SER A 628 -37.52 -13.58 -25.26
C SER A 628 -36.31 -14.19 -25.93
N THR A 629 -35.90 -13.62 -27.07
CA THR A 629 -34.62 -13.93 -27.73
C THR A 629 -33.42 -13.36 -26.97
N ASP A 630 -33.65 -12.59 -25.89
CA ASP A 630 -32.62 -11.94 -25.09
C ASP A 630 -31.92 -12.95 -24.13
N ILE A 631 -31.24 -13.93 -24.73
CA ILE A 631 -30.38 -14.86 -24.00
C ILE A 631 -29.09 -14.14 -23.63
N THR A 632 -28.86 -14.01 -22.33
CA THR A 632 -27.70 -13.30 -21.82
C THR A 632 -26.39 -14.04 -22.12
N PRO A 633 -25.25 -13.33 -22.18
CA PRO A 633 -23.93 -13.98 -22.27
C PRO A 633 -23.68 -15.01 -21.17
N TYR A 634 -24.20 -14.79 -19.96
CA TYR A 634 -24.06 -15.75 -18.85
C TYR A 634 -24.79 -17.07 -19.12
N MET A 635 -25.98 -17.03 -19.74
CA MET A 635 -26.73 -18.24 -20.13
C MET A 635 -26.06 -19.00 -21.27
N HIS A 636 -25.50 -18.27 -22.23
CA HIS A 636 -24.69 -18.86 -23.29
C HIS A 636 -23.45 -19.58 -22.72
N VAL A 637 -22.75 -18.93 -21.78
CA VAL A 637 -21.58 -19.52 -21.10
C VAL A 637 -21.98 -20.75 -20.29
N LEU A 638 -23.11 -20.71 -19.58
CA LEU A 638 -23.66 -21.86 -18.86
C LEU A 638 -23.85 -23.09 -19.77
N ALA A 639 -24.40 -22.89 -20.97
CA ALA A 639 -24.75 -23.99 -21.88
C ALA A 639 -23.56 -24.51 -22.71
N PHE A 640 -22.62 -23.64 -23.09
CA PHE A 640 -21.56 -23.98 -24.05
C PHE A 640 -20.18 -24.07 -23.42
N HIS A 641 -19.78 -23.08 -22.62
CA HIS A 641 -18.39 -22.93 -22.18
C HIS A 641 -18.11 -23.51 -20.79
N LEU A 642 -19.09 -23.46 -19.87
CA LEU A 642 -18.92 -24.04 -18.54
C LEU A 642 -18.70 -25.57 -18.58
N PRO A 643 -19.45 -26.35 -19.38
CA PRO A 643 -19.19 -27.79 -19.48
C PRO A 643 -17.83 -28.09 -20.12
N GLU A 644 -17.40 -27.31 -21.11
CA GLU A 644 -16.08 -27.48 -21.73
C GLU A 644 -14.95 -27.12 -20.77
N ALA A 645 -15.11 -26.06 -19.97
CA ALA A 645 -14.19 -25.73 -18.89
C ALA A 645 -14.12 -26.85 -17.83
N MET A 646 -15.23 -27.51 -17.51
CA MET A 646 -15.24 -28.68 -16.62
C MET A 646 -14.46 -29.86 -17.21
N LYS A 647 -14.58 -30.11 -18.53
CA LYS A 647 -13.80 -31.16 -19.21
C LYS A 647 -12.30 -30.84 -19.19
N LEU A 648 -11.94 -29.58 -19.46
CA LEU A 648 -10.54 -29.16 -19.58
C LEU A 648 -9.84 -29.04 -18.22
N HIS A 649 -10.53 -28.56 -17.19
CA HIS A 649 -9.92 -28.11 -15.94
C HIS A 649 -10.46 -28.80 -14.68
N GLY A 650 -11.44 -29.70 -14.82
CA GLY A 650 -12.07 -30.42 -13.72
C GLY A 650 -13.04 -29.54 -12.93
N ASN A 651 -12.88 -29.49 -11.61
CA ASN A 651 -13.81 -28.75 -10.75
C ASN A 651 -13.56 -27.23 -10.86
N VAL A 652 -14.44 -26.56 -11.62
CA VAL A 652 -14.39 -25.11 -11.88
C VAL A 652 -14.63 -24.24 -10.64
N SER A 653 -15.20 -24.78 -9.56
CA SER A 653 -15.40 -24.03 -8.31
C SER A 653 -14.08 -23.57 -7.67
N HIS A 654 -12.97 -24.27 -7.94
CA HIS A 654 -11.64 -23.83 -7.52
C HIS A 654 -11.22 -22.50 -8.18
N PHE A 655 -11.87 -22.10 -9.27
CA PHE A 655 -11.61 -20.84 -9.97
C PHE A 655 -12.60 -19.71 -9.63
N CYS A 656 -13.57 -19.95 -8.75
CA CYS A 656 -14.57 -18.97 -8.33
C CYS A 656 -13.97 -17.68 -7.72
N GLN A 657 -14.64 -16.54 -7.92
CA GLN A 657 -14.22 -15.22 -7.43
C GLN A 657 -14.63 -14.93 -5.97
N GLN A 658 -15.41 -15.79 -5.33
CA GLN A 658 -15.96 -15.53 -3.98
C GLN A 658 -14.91 -15.13 -2.94
N GLY A 659 -13.70 -15.71 -3.00
CA GLY A 659 -12.64 -15.35 -2.07
C GLY A 659 -12.09 -13.94 -2.29
N LEU A 660 -11.99 -13.47 -3.55
CA LEU A 660 -11.59 -12.10 -3.87
C LEU A 660 -12.65 -11.08 -3.45
N GLU A 661 -13.95 -11.39 -3.60
CA GLU A 661 -15.01 -10.52 -3.07
C GLU A 661 -14.88 -10.32 -1.54
N LYS A 662 -14.58 -11.40 -0.81
CA LYS A 662 -14.30 -11.31 0.63
C LYS A 662 -13.04 -10.50 0.93
N VAL A 663 -11.99 -10.64 0.11
CA VAL A 663 -10.80 -9.77 0.21
C VAL A 663 -11.18 -8.32 -0.03
N ASN A 664 -12.06 -8.01 -0.98
CA ASN A 664 -12.55 -6.65 -1.24
C ASN A 664 -13.32 -6.06 -0.04
N ASP A 665 -14.17 -6.86 0.60
CA ASP A 665 -14.84 -6.49 1.86
C ASP A 665 -13.82 -6.20 2.97
N LEU A 666 -12.78 -7.03 3.09
CA LEU A 666 -11.70 -6.84 4.06
C LEU A 666 -10.86 -5.59 3.76
N VAL A 667 -10.48 -5.37 2.51
CA VAL A 667 -9.75 -4.17 2.05
C VAL A 667 -10.56 -2.92 2.39
N THR A 668 -11.86 -2.92 2.12
CA THR A 668 -12.76 -1.82 2.48
C THR A 668 -12.79 -1.60 3.99
N LYS A 669 -12.97 -2.68 4.77
CA LYS A 669 -12.98 -2.61 6.24
C LYS A 669 -11.65 -2.10 6.80
N TRP A 670 -10.53 -2.58 6.28
CA TRP A 670 -9.18 -2.21 6.72
C TRP A 670 -8.85 -0.78 6.35
N TYR A 671 -9.23 -0.33 5.15
CA TYR A 671 -9.09 1.06 4.74
C TYR A 671 -9.72 1.99 5.80
N HIS A 672 -10.97 1.73 6.19
CA HIS A 672 -11.69 2.58 7.14
C HIS A 672 -11.28 2.42 8.61
N ARG A 673 -10.82 1.24 9.03
CA ARG A 673 -10.61 0.91 10.46
C ARG A 673 -9.15 0.68 10.86
N SER A 674 -8.24 0.57 9.90
CA SER A 674 -6.87 0.10 10.15
C SER A 674 -5.81 0.86 9.38
N THR A 675 -6.19 1.94 8.69
CA THR A 675 -5.22 2.82 8.03
C THR A 675 -5.33 4.25 8.54
N ASN A 676 -4.24 5.01 8.41
CA ASN A 676 -4.23 6.44 8.76
C ASN A 676 -4.82 7.35 7.65
N PHE A 677 -5.41 6.76 6.60
CA PHE A 677 -5.82 7.41 5.35
C PHE A 677 -4.67 8.16 4.63
N GLY A 678 -4.69 8.24 3.29
CA GLY A 678 -3.64 8.90 2.49
C GLY A 678 -2.78 7.95 1.64
N ARG A 679 -1.59 8.39 1.19
CA ARG A 679 -0.76 7.65 0.21
C ARG A 679 -0.33 6.26 0.69
N ASN A 680 -0.08 6.10 1.99
CA ASN A 680 0.43 4.84 2.55
C ASN A 680 -0.68 3.84 2.91
N ALA A 681 -1.96 4.18 2.74
CA ALA A 681 -3.07 3.33 3.16
C ALA A 681 -3.07 1.96 2.44
N MET A 682 -2.79 1.96 1.14
CA MET A 682 -2.76 0.73 0.33
C MET A 682 -1.60 -0.18 0.75
N GLY A 683 -0.42 0.38 1.01
CA GLY A 683 0.71 -0.38 1.56
C GLY A 683 0.45 -0.94 2.97
N GLN A 684 -0.24 -0.19 3.84
CA GLN A 684 -0.65 -0.68 5.16
C GLN A 684 -1.62 -1.87 5.06
N ILE A 685 -2.55 -1.82 4.11
CA ILE A 685 -3.49 -2.91 3.83
C ILE A 685 -2.75 -4.16 3.36
N MET A 686 -1.87 -4.03 2.38
CA MET A 686 -1.10 -5.15 1.84
C MET A 686 -0.17 -5.77 2.90
N ALA A 687 0.54 -4.94 3.67
CA ALA A 687 1.36 -5.41 4.80
C ALA A 687 0.52 -6.12 5.87
N LYS A 688 -0.70 -5.65 6.13
CA LYS A 688 -1.62 -6.28 7.08
C LYS A 688 -2.08 -7.66 6.60
N GLN A 689 -2.48 -7.78 5.34
CA GLN A 689 -2.87 -9.08 4.78
C GLN A 689 -1.69 -10.06 4.82
N TYR A 690 -0.49 -9.60 4.45
CA TYR A 690 0.74 -10.39 4.53
C TYR A 690 0.97 -10.95 5.95
N ARG A 691 0.90 -10.11 6.99
CA ARG A 691 1.04 -10.57 8.38
C ARG A 691 -0.03 -11.57 8.77
N LEU A 692 -1.30 -11.35 8.38
CA LEU A 692 -2.37 -12.29 8.66
C LEU A 692 -2.11 -13.66 8.03
N HIS A 693 -1.64 -13.73 6.78
CA HIS A 693 -1.27 -15.00 6.16
C HIS A 693 -0.03 -15.63 6.79
N LEU A 694 1.00 -14.84 7.10
CA LEU A 694 2.24 -15.31 7.71
C LEU A 694 1.99 -15.92 9.10
N LEU A 695 1.09 -15.31 9.87
CA LEU A 695 0.82 -15.70 11.25
C LEU A 695 -0.38 -16.65 11.38
N ALA A 696 -1.21 -16.82 10.35
CA ALA A 696 -2.43 -17.62 10.41
C ALA A 696 -2.20 -19.01 11.01
N ASP A 697 -1.22 -19.78 10.53
CA ASP A 697 -1.03 -21.17 10.98
C ASP A 697 -0.40 -21.27 12.37
N ARG A 698 0.44 -20.29 12.74
CA ARG A 698 1.13 -20.26 14.04
C ARG A 698 0.19 -19.80 15.14
N CYS A 699 -0.68 -18.85 14.82
CA CYS A 699 -1.49 -18.12 15.78
C CYS A 699 -2.97 -18.54 15.78
N THR A 700 -3.44 -19.34 14.82
CA THR A 700 -4.75 -19.99 14.94
C THR A 700 -4.69 -20.96 16.10
N ARG A 701 -5.26 -20.53 17.24
CA ARG A 701 -5.56 -21.43 18.34
C ARG A 701 -6.43 -22.55 17.76
N LYS A 702 -5.88 -23.78 17.66
CA LYS A 702 -6.69 -24.99 17.44
C LYS A 702 -7.85 -24.87 18.43
N LYS A 703 -9.08 -24.74 17.94
CA LYS A 703 -10.26 -24.68 18.81
C LYS A 703 -10.19 -25.94 19.67
N LYS A 704 -9.79 -25.81 20.95
CA LYS A 704 -9.95 -26.85 21.94
C LYS A 704 -11.45 -26.94 22.18
N TRP A 705 -12.16 -27.63 21.30
CA TRP A 705 -13.49 -28.15 21.63
C TRP A 705 -13.28 -29.29 22.62
N SER A 706 -12.87 -28.95 23.85
CA SER A 706 -12.94 -29.87 24.99
C SER A 706 -14.35 -29.96 25.54
N THR A 707 -15.32 -29.24 24.95
CA THR A 707 -16.73 -29.40 25.27
C THR A 707 -17.20 -30.77 24.82
N GLN A 708 -17.52 -31.58 25.83
CA GLN A 708 -18.19 -32.85 25.67
C GLN A 708 -19.60 -32.56 25.14
N CYS A 709 -19.96 -33.15 24.00
CA CYS A 709 -21.29 -32.99 23.45
C CYS A 709 -22.33 -33.43 24.48
N SER A 710 -23.32 -32.59 24.78
CA SER A 710 -24.34 -32.91 25.79
C SER A 710 -25.24 -34.07 25.37
N ILE A 711 -25.37 -34.32 24.05
CA ILE A 711 -26.13 -35.44 23.47
C ILE A 711 -25.30 -36.73 23.53
N CYS A 712 -24.24 -36.84 22.71
CA CYS A 712 -23.53 -38.13 22.55
C CYS A 712 -22.32 -38.31 23.49
N LYS A 713 -22.04 -37.34 24.37
CA LYS A 713 -20.91 -37.35 25.31
C LYS A 713 -19.51 -37.47 24.69
N ARG A 714 -19.36 -37.34 23.36
CA ARG A 714 -18.06 -37.32 22.66
C ARG A 714 -17.49 -35.90 22.61
N LYS A 715 -16.15 -35.79 22.62
CA LYS A 715 -15.43 -34.51 22.48
C LYS A 715 -15.33 -34.10 21.00
N GLY A 716 -15.17 -32.80 20.73
CA GLY A 716 -14.90 -32.29 19.37
C GLY A 716 -16.09 -31.73 18.59
N HIS A 717 -17.31 -31.75 19.14
CA HIS A 717 -18.50 -31.14 18.53
C HIS A 717 -19.53 -30.73 19.60
N ASN A 718 -20.54 -29.93 19.24
CA ASN A 718 -21.56 -29.43 20.16
C ASN A 718 -22.96 -30.02 19.86
N LYS A 719 -23.96 -29.71 20.70
CA LYS A 719 -25.35 -30.17 20.53
C LYS A 719 -25.91 -29.89 19.12
N ARG A 720 -25.56 -28.75 18.51
CA ARG A 720 -26.08 -28.33 17.20
C ARG A 720 -25.45 -29.09 16.02
N SER A 721 -24.28 -29.66 16.20
CA SER A 721 -23.56 -30.41 15.17
C SER A 721 -23.51 -31.91 15.46
N CYS A 722 -24.31 -32.38 16.42
CA CYS A 722 -24.43 -33.80 16.73
C CYS A 722 -25.37 -34.47 15.72
N GLY A 723 -24.87 -35.49 15.00
CA GLY A 723 -25.66 -36.27 14.05
C GLY A 723 -26.69 -37.20 14.69
N GLN A 724 -26.68 -37.33 16.01
CA GLN A 724 -27.75 -37.97 16.77
C GLN A 724 -28.79 -36.91 17.07
N LYS A 725 -29.89 -36.88 16.30
CA LYS A 725 -31.08 -36.11 16.67
C LYS A 725 -31.65 -36.72 17.96
N GLU A 726 -31.98 -35.87 18.92
CA GLU A 726 -32.79 -36.30 20.09
C GLU A 726 -34.11 -36.86 19.53
N GLU A 727 -34.43 -38.11 19.89
CA GLU A 727 -35.80 -38.64 19.75
C GLU A 727 -36.77 -37.85 20.64
#